data_AF-A0A941TAJ3-F1
#
_entry.id   AF-A0A941TAJ3-F1
#
_cell.length_a   1.000
_cell.length_b   1.000
_cell.length_c   1.000
_cell.angle_alpha   90.00
_cell.angle_beta   90.00
_cell.angle_gamma   90.00
#
_symmetry.space_group_name_H-M   'P 1'
#
loop_
_entity.id
_entity.type
_entity.pdbx_description
1 polymer ?
#
loop_
_entity_poly.entity_id
_entity_poly.type
_entity_poly.pdbx_seq_one_letter_code
_entity_poly.pdbx_strand_id
1 'polypeptide(L)'
;MRHYNDLVHKNSVALEVLYLRNGENVHAAIVNVIRGFLQNDSNSSPGVLCVFFDTGLILTLMMIRKILSALVFLLASTCAYTAPIGNTTFPWPVFDGSVPDTPVASAGHNTWYVDANAGNDNQAGTSFATAKKTIGAALSIPSLAAGDTILLGGGVYREYPAWGNAPGGKAGAPLTIGSYGRGTGRPVIDGGLKPATWTKYTGAGQSTVWQTSTAGFSQISGNAPVLGIYVNNGTAESALREVIHGQVSKYASDPLPPNQTQANITNNSNNWYFDAAGKTLYADFGGTLGAGDPNQADVSILWNSHRSGNSQLLIYLDSSHGYYNFVGLGIRASSWTGAYIESSGNTFDHCDIKFNGGASVVFSTPSAATQAASSNVVTQSRIWMNVLDNWPRFNNGNTGGGWPAGISWVAQSNALVQGNLIYQNGGEGIIFYGTTSKNFTSQNNVMQQNVIFDNFSVNVYLDNTTNATVQQNFVFDHPRDETQTFPRLLEASSGYATDFGRRLTPINLSLADEPGSSYDGKSHLANIAVLNNIFAGGSFGFVDYGDSGAQTSHGLKNVTIANNTWVVGANQPSGISPFGWKHTGTQSGGADPSSNSVFENNIIITADTSQDFAQMLTPPVSGVAVDYNVYGGPGMWMVGNNRRNFAGWQGAQSGWDVHSVNPADAGLADITEFSRTAADQLVYDWTKARPVTGSPTVGTGTGAPNAQTDFSGAVRGDGGKTIGALVSTGGGGGGGKAASSVALNVSPNPATSGQSVTMTATISSSGTTPTGTVTFVDGSTTLKTSTLSGGVASFSTSSLAVGTHNISASYSGSGTIAASTSTVTGLVVNASTTTKATSATALSVTPNPATSGQAVAMTATISSSGTTPTGIVTFTADGVALATASLASGAATYSTTTLGVGTHILTATYSGDAGNTGSTSPSTSVVINSSTTAPASINLNQFGLTGTWYQPTTSGQGLYLQVFPDNRGSGLGTLFAGWYTFDAGSAGGEEKQRWYTLQGNVDGTTTTAALGIYTAVGGNFDAPPKATGSRVGDAAIQFSDCTHATLAYSFTDGSGRTGSISLVRLDSNVTCVASGTTPPPPDYALSGSWYNPDTSGQGLFLVVNPTQRKLLAGWYTFAPNGAAIGGAASQRWYTLQLDDYTVGSNMFRNIPIYTATGGVFNSTQPKATGSGPIGTAGIMFQSCTSAVLTYAISGGSNAGKTGSIALTRLGGPAPGCAL
;
A
#
# COMPACT_ATOMS: atom_id res chain seq x y z
N MET A 1 -10.29 6.42 -70.14
CA MET A 1 -10.49 5.15 -70.88
C MET A 1 -9.95 4.02 -69.99
N ARG A 2 -10.82 3.33 -69.22
CA ARG A 2 -11.20 1.90 -69.32
C ARG A 2 -10.00 0.94 -69.33
N HIS A 3 -9.85 -0.15 -68.56
CA HIS A 3 -10.56 -0.87 -67.47
C HIS A 3 -9.57 -2.02 -67.07
N TYR A 4 -9.24 -2.29 -65.80
CA TYR A 4 -9.82 -3.26 -64.83
C TYR A 4 -9.20 -4.70 -64.78
N ASN A 5 -8.96 -5.17 -63.54
CA ASN A 5 -8.86 -6.54 -62.97
C ASN A 5 -7.60 -7.42 -63.13
N ASP A 6 -7.14 -8.22 -62.15
CA ASP A 6 -7.37 -8.33 -60.68
C ASP A 6 -6.40 -9.40 -60.08
N LEU A 7 -6.03 -9.19 -58.80
CA LEU A 7 -5.65 -10.13 -57.71
C LEU A 7 -4.45 -11.14 -57.75
N VAL A 8 -3.49 -10.88 -56.82
CA VAL A 8 -2.95 -11.76 -55.73
C VAL A 8 -1.88 -12.84 -56.03
N HIS A 9 -0.63 -12.61 -55.60
CA HIS A 9 0.07 -13.30 -54.47
C HIS A 9 1.61 -13.06 -54.42
N LYS A 10 2.10 -12.80 -53.18
CA LYS A 10 3.36 -13.26 -52.53
C LYS A 10 4.75 -12.71 -52.94
N ASN A 11 5.38 -12.07 -51.95
CA ASN A 11 6.76 -12.16 -51.43
C ASN A 11 7.96 -12.32 -52.39
N SER A 12 8.94 -11.41 -52.28
CA SER A 12 10.32 -11.68 -51.77
C SER A 12 11.18 -10.40 -51.75
N VAL A 13 12.02 -10.29 -50.73
CA VAL A 13 13.02 -9.24 -50.47
C VAL A 13 14.35 -9.60 -51.14
N ALA A 14 15.10 -8.62 -51.65
CA ALA A 14 16.56 -8.65 -51.71
C ALA A 14 17.14 -7.23 -51.57
N LEU A 15 18.20 -7.15 -50.76
CA LEU A 15 18.93 -5.99 -50.25
C LEU A 15 20.11 -5.65 -51.20
N GLU A 16 20.49 -4.37 -51.34
CA GLU A 16 21.88 -4.04 -51.71
C GLU A 16 22.36 -2.72 -51.08
N VAL A 17 23.61 -2.76 -50.62
CA VAL A 17 24.34 -1.82 -49.76
C VAL A 17 25.14 -0.84 -50.61
N LEU A 18 25.32 0.42 -50.16
CA LEU A 18 26.44 1.25 -50.62
C LEU A 18 27.31 1.76 -49.45
N TYR A 19 28.62 1.56 -49.65
CA TYR A 19 29.77 1.80 -48.78
C TYR A 19 30.22 3.27 -48.81
N LEU A 20 30.65 3.84 -47.68
CA LEU A 20 31.73 4.84 -47.66
C LEU A 20 32.61 4.67 -46.40
N ARG A 21 33.92 4.61 -46.64
CA ARG A 21 35.03 4.52 -45.67
C ARG A 21 35.60 5.91 -45.39
N ASN A 22 36.29 5.97 -44.24
CA ASN A 22 37.26 6.95 -43.75
C ASN A 22 36.69 8.02 -42.81
N GLY A 23 37.28 8.04 -41.61
CA GLY A 23 36.82 8.78 -40.45
C GLY A 23 36.96 10.28 -40.61
N GLU A 24 35.87 10.97 -40.31
CA GLU A 24 35.81 12.21 -39.52
C GLU A 24 34.35 12.43 -39.04
N ASN A 25 34.22 12.66 -37.74
CA ASN A 25 33.09 13.12 -36.93
C ASN A 25 31.69 13.33 -37.55
N VAL A 26 30.83 12.31 -37.43
CA VAL A 26 29.35 12.41 -37.61
C VAL A 26 28.67 13.28 -36.53
N HIS A 27 29.37 13.57 -35.41
CA HIS A 27 28.86 14.42 -34.33
C HIS A 27 28.68 15.90 -34.72
N ALA A 28 29.46 16.43 -35.67
CA ALA A 28 29.40 17.86 -36.01
C ALA A 28 28.21 18.22 -36.93
N ALA A 29 27.77 17.30 -37.79
CA ALA A 29 26.63 17.52 -38.67
C ALA A 29 25.29 17.48 -37.91
N ILE A 30 25.18 16.63 -36.89
CA ILE A 30 23.98 16.50 -36.06
C ILE A 30 23.86 17.67 -35.08
N VAL A 31 24.97 18.14 -34.51
CA VAL A 31 24.97 19.28 -33.58
C VAL A 31 24.60 20.60 -34.28
N ASN A 32 24.99 20.81 -35.53
CA ASN A 32 24.64 22.05 -36.26
C ASN A 32 23.16 22.10 -36.71
N VAL A 33 22.54 20.95 -36.97
CA VAL A 33 21.09 20.89 -37.27
C VAL A 33 20.25 21.15 -36.01
N ILE A 34 20.72 20.68 -34.85
CA ILE A 34 20.06 20.94 -33.56
C ILE A 34 20.26 22.40 -33.11
N ARG A 35 21.43 22.99 -33.39
CA ARG A 35 21.72 24.40 -33.05
C ARG A 35 20.90 25.41 -33.87
N GLY A 36 20.48 25.04 -35.09
CA GLY A 36 19.56 25.84 -35.91
C GLY A 36 18.09 25.78 -35.46
N PHE A 37 17.71 24.76 -34.68
CA PHE A 37 16.34 24.58 -34.18
C PHE A 37 16.08 25.28 -32.84
N LEU A 38 17.13 25.64 -32.10
CA LEU A 38 17.04 26.25 -30.76
C LEU A 38 17.25 27.77 -30.75
N GLN A 39 17.35 28.41 -31.91
CA GLN A 39 17.41 29.87 -32.03
C GLN A 39 16.35 30.36 -33.02
N ASN A 40 15.10 30.47 -32.57
CA ASN A 40 14.25 31.64 -32.82
C ASN A 40 12.92 31.54 -32.09
N ASP A 41 12.58 32.64 -31.43
CA ASP A 41 11.43 32.85 -30.56
C ASP A 41 10.07 32.78 -31.26
N SER A 42 9.09 32.35 -30.46
CA SER A 42 7.71 32.85 -30.39
C SER A 42 6.73 32.58 -31.54
N ASN A 43 5.55 32.11 -31.12
CA ASN A 43 4.26 32.05 -31.81
C ASN A 43 3.98 30.87 -32.76
N SER A 44 2.87 30.20 -32.42
CA SER A 44 1.94 29.40 -33.24
C SER A 44 1.96 27.87 -33.06
N SER A 45 0.72 27.38 -33.00
CA SER A 45 0.20 26.11 -32.47
C SER A 45 0.34 24.93 -33.43
N PRO A 46 0.40 23.67 -32.97
CA PRO A 46 0.38 22.52 -33.86
C PRO A 46 -1.02 21.91 -33.97
N GLY A 47 -1.62 22.06 -35.15
CA GLY A 47 -2.63 21.15 -35.68
C GLY A 47 -2.37 20.98 -37.16
N VAL A 48 -2.04 19.75 -37.60
CA VAL A 48 -2.31 19.20 -38.94
C VAL A 48 -1.77 17.75 -39.04
N LEU A 49 -2.71 16.86 -39.39
CA LEU A 49 -2.60 15.56 -40.09
C LEU A 49 -2.16 14.26 -39.38
N CYS A 50 -3.17 13.41 -39.13
CA CYS A 50 -3.15 11.96 -39.38
C CYS A 50 -3.82 11.68 -40.73
N VAL A 51 -3.30 10.77 -41.59
CA VAL A 51 -4.04 9.65 -42.25
C VAL A 51 -3.04 8.62 -42.83
N PHE A 52 -3.38 7.33 -42.68
CA PHE A 52 -2.86 6.08 -43.30
C PHE A 52 -1.66 5.37 -42.64
N PHE A 53 -1.97 4.39 -41.78
CA PHE A 53 -1.15 3.21 -41.53
C PHE A 53 -1.98 1.96 -41.78
N ASP A 54 -1.62 1.22 -42.82
CA ASP A 54 -1.82 -0.22 -42.85
C ASP A 54 -0.55 -0.85 -43.44
N THR A 55 -0.12 -1.96 -42.85
CA THR A 55 1.07 -2.78 -43.14
C THR A 55 2.47 -2.22 -42.75
N GLY A 56 3.07 -2.85 -41.73
CA GLY A 56 4.45 -3.36 -41.83
C GLY A 56 5.64 -2.40 -41.64
N LEU A 57 5.71 -1.63 -40.55
CA LEU A 57 7.00 -1.10 -40.06
C LEU A 57 6.97 -0.74 -38.56
N ILE A 58 6.78 -1.74 -37.70
CA ILE A 58 6.94 -1.61 -36.24
C ILE A 58 8.22 -2.35 -35.85
N LEU A 59 9.39 -1.74 -36.06
CA LEU A 59 10.59 -2.16 -35.33
C LEU A 59 11.68 -1.09 -35.14
N THR A 60 11.48 0.16 -35.57
CA THR A 60 12.58 1.16 -35.46
C THR A 60 12.15 2.54 -34.95
N LEU A 61 10.85 2.78 -34.66
CA LEU A 61 10.38 4.06 -34.10
C LEU A 61 9.66 3.97 -32.74
N MET A 62 9.56 2.77 -32.15
CA MET A 62 9.14 2.60 -30.74
C MET A 62 10.24 2.92 -29.72
N MET A 63 11.47 3.17 -30.16
CA MET A 63 12.61 3.45 -29.26
C MET A 63 12.80 4.93 -28.89
N ILE A 64 12.08 5.89 -29.49
CA ILE A 64 12.34 7.32 -29.23
C ILE A 64 11.19 8.05 -28.50
N ARG A 65 9.96 7.49 -28.41
CA ARG A 65 8.85 8.12 -27.64
C ARG A 65 8.77 7.74 -26.16
N LYS A 66 9.54 6.75 -25.69
CA LYS A 66 9.65 6.43 -24.25
C LYS A 66 10.69 7.28 -23.50
N ILE A 67 11.36 8.20 -24.20
CA ILE A 67 12.43 9.06 -23.64
C ILE A 67 11.94 10.51 -23.43
N LEU A 68 10.70 10.85 -23.82
CA LEU A 68 10.12 12.18 -23.63
C LEU A 68 8.99 12.26 -22.58
N SER A 69 8.96 11.32 -21.63
CA SER A 69 8.20 11.47 -20.37
C SER A 69 9.07 12.03 -19.23
N ALA A 70 10.35 12.34 -19.52
CA ALA A 70 11.30 12.91 -18.58
C ALA A 70 11.40 14.45 -18.67
N LEU A 71 10.39 15.13 -19.23
CA LEU A 71 10.37 16.59 -19.34
C LEU A 71 9.08 17.21 -18.76
N VAL A 72 8.71 16.81 -17.54
CA VAL A 72 7.86 17.61 -16.62
C VAL A 72 8.39 17.40 -15.20
N PHE A 73 9.62 17.86 -14.96
CA PHE A 73 10.23 17.94 -13.63
C PHE A 73 10.87 19.32 -13.36
N LEU A 74 10.60 20.31 -14.23
CA LEU A 74 10.96 21.70 -13.97
C LEU A 74 9.83 22.36 -13.17
N LEU A 75 9.90 22.20 -11.83
CA LEU A 75 9.41 23.11 -10.76
C LEU A 75 9.39 22.43 -9.37
N ALA A 76 10.29 21.48 -9.09
CA ALA A 76 10.50 20.94 -7.74
C ALA A 76 11.74 21.55 -7.07
N SER A 77 11.98 22.85 -7.30
CA SER A 77 12.90 23.69 -6.54
C SER A 77 12.10 24.82 -5.96
N THR A 78 11.59 24.63 -4.74
CA THR A 78 11.37 25.64 -3.68
C THR A 78 10.24 25.18 -2.74
N CYS A 79 10.56 25.10 -1.45
CA CYS A 79 9.67 24.98 -0.28
C CYS A 79 9.17 23.59 0.17
N ALA A 80 9.64 23.23 1.38
CA ALA A 80 8.96 22.53 2.48
C ALA A 80 8.70 21.00 2.42
N TYR A 81 9.65 20.29 3.07
CA TYR A 81 9.61 19.17 4.02
C TYR A 81 8.30 18.52 4.57
N THR A 82 7.14 18.59 3.90
CA THR A 82 5.89 17.98 4.42
C THR A 82 4.98 17.30 3.38
N ALA A 83 5.38 17.10 2.12
CA ALA A 83 4.51 16.47 1.13
C ALA A 83 4.48 14.92 1.26
N PRO A 84 3.29 14.28 1.18
CA PRO A 84 3.15 12.82 1.22
C PRO A 84 3.83 12.15 0.03
N ILE A 85 4.16 10.87 0.17
CA ILE A 85 4.72 9.94 -0.84
C ILE A 85 3.70 9.68 -1.98
N GLY A 86 2.99 10.71 -2.43
CA GLY A 86 1.79 10.59 -3.26
C GLY A 86 2.03 10.12 -4.69
N ASN A 87 3.29 10.03 -5.13
CA ASN A 87 3.64 9.66 -6.51
C ASN A 87 4.64 8.50 -6.62
N THR A 88 5.02 7.86 -5.51
CA THR A 88 5.91 6.69 -5.52
C THR A 88 5.09 5.43 -5.38
N THR A 89 4.87 4.72 -6.50
CA THR A 89 4.18 3.43 -6.48
C THR A 89 5.15 2.35 -6.02
N PHE A 90 5.06 1.97 -4.75
CA PHE A 90 5.59 0.69 -4.28
C PHE A 90 4.69 -0.44 -4.79
N PRO A 91 5.22 -1.64 -5.06
CA PRO A 91 4.39 -2.78 -5.48
C PRO A 91 3.57 -3.37 -4.33
N TRP A 92 3.70 -2.81 -3.12
CA TRP A 92 2.95 -3.13 -1.93
C TRP A 92 2.40 -1.85 -1.30
N PRO A 93 1.32 -1.94 -0.50
CA PRO A 93 0.81 -0.79 0.26
C PRO A 93 1.83 -0.30 1.31
N VAL A 94 2.03 1.01 1.37
CA VAL A 94 2.78 1.70 2.44
C VAL A 94 1.85 2.77 3.03
N PHE A 95 2.09 3.21 4.27
CA PHE A 95 1.37 4.33 4.88
C PHE A 95 1.20 5.50 3.90
N ASP A 96 -0.03 5.91 3.65
CA ASP A 96 -0.41 6.93 2.68
C ASP A 96 -1.00 8.20 3.31
N GLY A 97 -1.03 8.26 4.65
CA GLY A 97 -1.64 9.36 5.39
C GLY A 97 -3.14 9.22 5.61
N SER A 98 -3.80 8.24 4.99
CA SER A 98 -5.23 7.99 5.19
C SER A 98 -5.52 7.61 6.66
N VAL A 99 -6.71 7.99 7.10
CA VAL A 99 -7.26 7.57 8.39
C VAL A 99 -8.46 6.68 8.07
N PRO A 100 -8.46 5.41 8.50
CA PRO A 100 -9.60 4.52 8.25
C PRO A 100 -10.91 5.11 8.79
N ASP A 101 -11.97 5.07 7.98
CA ASP A 101 -13.22 5.81 8.24
C ASP A 101 -13.97 5.30 9.48
N THR A 102 -13.87 4.03 9.85
CA THR A 102 -14.37 3.51 11.15
C THR A 102 -13.93 2.06 11.35
N PRO A 103 -13.20 1.73 12.44
CA PRO A 103 -12.99 0.34 12.83
C PRO A 103 -14.34 -0.34 13.12
N VAL A 104 -14.51 -1.57 12.64
CA VAL A 104 -15.75 -2.34 12.81
C VAL A 104 -15.73 -3.05 14.16
N ALA A 105 -16.74 -2.82 15.00
CA ALA A 105 -16.91 -3.57 16.23
C ALA A 105 -17.15 -5.06 15.94
N SER A 106 -16.62 -5.93 16.80
CA SER A 106 -16.89 -7.38 16.69
C SER A 106 -18.41 -7.60 16.77
N ALA A 107 -18.94 -8.53 15.97
CA ALA A 107 -20.39 -8.77 15.92
C ALA A 107 -20.95 -9.09 17.31
N GLY A 108 -21.93 -8.32 17.77
CA GLY A 108 -22.51 -8.47 19.12
C GLY A 108 -21.80 -7.68 20.23
N HIS A 109 -20.83 -6.82 19.88
CA HIS A 109 -20.11 -5.97 20.83
C HIS A 109 -20.47 -4.49 20.71
N ASN A 110 -20.22 -3.72 21.77
CA ASN A 110 -20.64 -2.33 21.88
C ASN A 110 -19.66 -1.39 21.19
N THR A 111 -20.17 -0.21 20.80
CA THR A 111 -19.36 0.91 20.35
C THR A 111 -19.54 2.10 21.28
N TRP A 112 -18.42 2.63 21.76
CA TRP A 112 -18.34 3.76 22.68
C TRP A 112 -17.72 4.96 21.95
N TYR A 113 -18.18 6.16 22.26
CA TYR A 113 -17.80 7.38 21.56
C TYR A 113 -17.13 8.35 22.51
N VAL A 114 -16.03 8.94 22.06
CA VAL A 114 -15.26 9.96 22.79
C VAL A 114 -14.98 11.14 21.87
N ASP A 115 -15.14 12.36 22.35
CA ASP A 115 -14.86 13.58 21.60
C ASP A 115 -14.21 14.63 22.51
N ALA A 116 -12.95 15.01 22.20
CA ALA A 116 -12.19 15.95 23.00
C ALA A 116 -12.83 17.35 23.07
N ASN A 117 -13.57 17.73 22.02
CA ASN A 117 -14.10 19.08 21.84
C ASN A 117 -15.54 19.21 22.36
N ALA A 118 -16.38 18.23 22.03
CA ALA A 118 -17.83 18.26 22.31
C ALA A 118 -18.28 17.29 23.42
N GLY A 119 -17.42 16.35 23.83
CA GLY A 119 -17.78 15.30 24.78
C GLY A 119 -17.92 15.78 26.23
N ASN A 120 -18.57 14.95 27.04
CA ASN A 120 -18.75 15.15 28.48
C ASN A 120 -18.65 13.81 29.23
N ASP A 121 -17.72 13.70 30.18
CA ASP A 121 -17.43 12.44 30.88
C ASP A 121 -18.59 11.90 31.73
N ASN A 122 -19.55 12.76 32.09
CA ASN A 122 -20.78 12.37 32.77
C ASN A 122 -21.81 11.70 31.83
N GLN A 123 -21.58 11.71 30.52
CA GLN A 123 -22.46 11.08 29.53
C GLN A 123 -22.12 9.59 29.33
N ALA A 124 -23.08 8.85 28.77
CA ALA A 124 -22.99 7.41 28.63
C ALA A 124 -21.93 6.93 27.63
N GLY A 125 -21.57 7.74 26.63
CA GLY A 125 -20.64 7.35 25.57
C GLY A 125 -21.24 6.42 24.51
N THR A 126 -22.56 6.18 24.46
CA THR A 126 -23.18 5.19 23.55
C THR A 126 -23.57 5.73 22.17
N SER A 127 -23.38 7.03 21.94
CA SER A 127 -23.63 7.72 20.68
C SER A 127 -22.75 8.97 20.57
N PHE A 128 -22.64 9.56 19.37
CA PHE A 128 -21.96 10.85 19.19
C PHE A 128 -22.50 11.97 20.08
N ALA A 129 -23.83 12.05 20.24
CA ALA A 129 -24.47 13.09 21.05
C ALA A 129 -24.23 12.92 22.56
N THR A 130 -23.83 11.71 22.97
CA THR A 130 -23.55 11.36 24.36
C THR A 130 -22.08 11.01 24.55
N ALA A 131 -21.20 11.46 23.66
CA ALA A 131 -19.79 11.09 23.68
C ALA A 131 -19.12 11.51 25.00
N LYS A 132 -18.26 10.65 25.54
CA LYS A 132 -17.39 11.03 26.65
C LYS A 132 -16.36 12.05 26.18
N LYS A 133 -15.77 12.80 27.10
CA LYS A 133 -14.76 13.82 26.78
C LYS A 133 -13.36 13.22 26.70
N THR A 134 -13.03 12.34 27.64
CA THR A 134 -11.69 11.78 27.81
C THR A 134 -11.65 10.29 27.48
N ILE A 135 -10.50 9.84 27.01
CA ILE A 135 -10.22 8.42 26.76
C ILE A 135 -10.24 7.67 28.09
N GLY A 136 -9.66 8.26 29.15
CA GLY A 136 -9.69 7.68 30.49
C GLY A 136 -11.10 7.38 30.99
N ALA A 137 -12.07 8.29 30.78
CA ALA A 137 -13.46 8.05 31.18
C ALA A 137 -14.14 6.94 30.36
N ALA A 138 -13.73 6.72 29.10
CA ALA A 138 -14.21 5.61 28.29
C ALA A 138 -13.64 4.27 28.74
N LEU A 139 -12.35 4.23 29.09
CA LEU A 139 -11.68 3.04 29.62
C LEU A 139 -12.26 2.60 30.97
N SER A 140 -12.82 3.53 31.74
CA SER A 140 -13.46 3.25 33.04
C SER A 140 -14.95 2.89 32.95
N ILE A 141 -15.52 2.67 31.76
CA ILE A 141 -16.93 2.26 31.62
C ILE A 141 -17.11 0.85 32.22
N PRO A 142 -17.96 0.64 33.25
CA PRO A 142 -18.09 -0.66 33.92
C PRO A 142 -18.56 -1.81 33.01
N SER A 143 -19.28 -1.48 31.93
CA SER A 143 -19.78 -2.43 30.95
C SER A 143 -18.87 -2.59 29.72
N LEU A 144 -17.71 -1.95 29.69
CA LEU A 144 -16.72 -2.12 28.62
C LEU A 144 -16.22 -3.56 28.64
N ALA A 145 -16.23 -4.23 27.51
CA ALA A 145 -15.85 -5.64 27.39
C ALA A 145 -14.87 -5.90 26.23
N ALA A 146 -14.16 -7.02 26.28
CA ALA A 146 -13.39 -7.51 25.13
C ALA A 146 -14.28 -7.60 23.87
N GLY A 147 -13.77 -7.15 22.72
CA GLY A 147 -14.51 -7.08 21.44
C GLY A 147 -15.21 -5.75 21.19
N ASP A 148 -15.39 -4.91 22.22
CA ASP A 148 -15.95 -3.57 22.08
C ASP A 148 -15.02 -2.64 21.29
N THR A 149 -15.58 -1.52 20.80
CA THR A 149 -14.84 -0.49 20.09
C THR A 149 -15.01 0.87 20.76
N ILE A 150 -13.93 1.61 20.95
CA ILE A 150 -13.92 3.01 21.39
C ILE A 150 -13.54 3.88 20.18
N LEU A 151 -14.47 4.70 19.73
CA LEU A 151 -14.34 5.60 18.60
C LEU A 151 -14.05 7.02 19.07
N LEU A 152 -12.92 7.55 18.64
CA LEU A 152 -12.42 8.89 18.97
C LEU A 152 -12.72 9.88 17.85
N GLY A 153 -13.29 11.02 18.21
CA GLY A 153 -13.49 12.16 17.33
C GLY A 153 -12.16 12.87 17.08
N GLY A 154 -11.98 13.45 15.90
CA GLY A 154 -10.76 14.19 15.62
C GLY A 154 -10.57 15.39 16.55
N GLY A 155 -9.33 15.57 17.01
CA GLY A 155 -8.99 16.48 18.09
C GLY A 155 -7.77 15.98 18.87
N VAL A 156 -7.31 16.79 19.82
CA VAL A 156 -6.12 16.48 20.63
C VAL A 156 -6.55 16.17 22.07
N TYR A 157 -6.38 14.90 22.46
CA TYR A 157 -6.63 14.36 23.79
C TYR A 157 -5.36 14.48 24.63
N ARG A 158 -5.26 15.56 25.42
CA ARG A 158 -4.12 15.83 26.30
C ARG A 158 -4.29 15.15 27.66
N GLU A 159 -3.97 13.87 27.72
CA GLU A 159 -4.13 13.04 28.91
C GLU A 159 -3.16 11.85 28.90
N TYR A 160 -2.98 11.23 30.07
CA TYR A 160 -2.33 9.92 30.23
C TYR A 160 -3.41 8.92 30.65
N PRO A 161 -4.07 8.22 29.69
CA PRO A 161 -5.19 7.33 30.02
C PRO A 161 -4.75 6.17 30.92
N ALA A 162 -5.60 5.83 31.89
CA ALA A 162 -5.37 4.68 32.78
C ALA A 162 -5.86 3.39 32.11
N TRP A 163 -5.05 2.84 31.20
CA TRP A 163 -5.37 1.64 30.41
C TRP A 163 -5.74 0.41 31.25
N GLY A 164 -5.16 0.26 32.45
CA GLY A 164 -5.50 -0.83 33.37
C GLY A 164 -6.93 -0.78 33.95
N ASN A 165 -7.69 0.27 33.68
CA ASN A 165 -9.11 0.33 34.05
C ASN A 165 -10.00 -0.45 33.07
N ALA A 166 -9.56 -0.64 31.83
CA ALA A 166 -10.28 -1.36 30.80
C ALA A 166 -9.92 -2.85 30.85
N PRO A 167 -10.81 -3.76 30.43
CA PRO A 167 -10.46 -5.17 30.35
C PRO A 167 -9.42 -5.45 29.25
N GLY A 168 -8.68 -6.54 29.38
CA GLY A 168 -7.95 -7.13 28.26
C GLY A 168 -8.91 -7.58 27.14
N GLY A 169 -8.50 -7.41 25.88
CA GLY A 169 -9.16 -8.05 24.75
C GLY A 169 -8.93 -9.56 24.73
N LYS A 170 -9.45 -10.24 23.69
CA LYS A 170 -9.24 -11.69 23.47
C LYS A 170 -8.95 -11.98 22.00
N ALA A 171 -8.32 -13.12 21.72
CA ALA A 171 -8.21 -13.63 20.36
C ALA A 171 -9.61 -13.74 19.72
N GLY A 172 -9.79 -13.13 18.55
CA GLY A 172 -11.08 -13.06 17.85
C GLY A 172 -12.08 -12.02 18.39
N ALA A 173 -11.78 -11.37 19.51
CA ALA A 173 -12.57 -10.27 20.08
C ALA A 173 -11.63 -9.22 20.71
N PRO A 174 -10.83 -8.52 19.88
CA PRO A 174 -9.92 -7.48 20.37
C PRO A 174 -10.68 -6.25 20.86
N LEU A 175 -10.15 -5.57 21.87
CA LEU A 175 -10.66 -4.24 22.23
C LEU A 175 -10.09 -3.22 21.24
N THR A 176 -10.97 -2.56 20.49
CA THR A 176 -10.53 -1.68 19.39
C THR A 176 -10.64 -0.22 19.77
N ILE A 177 -9.61 0.57 19.50
CA ILE A 177 -9.58 2.02 19.67
C ILE A 177 -9.23 2.63 18.31
N GLY A 178 -10.09 3.48 17.78
CA GLY A 178 -9.77 4.14 16.52
C GLY A 178 -10.61 5.38 16.25
N SER A 179 -10.42 5.96 15.07
CA SER A 179 -11.15 7.16 14.67
C SER A 179 -12.55 6.84 14.16
N TYR A 180 -13.49 7.77 14.33
CA TYR A 180 -14.69 7.80 13.50
C TYR A 180 -14.59 8.92 12.44
N GLY A 181 -14.34 8.50 11.21
CA GLY A 181 -14.09 9.28 10.00
C GLY A 181 -15.32 10.01 9.46
N ARG A 182 -15.74 11.07 10.16
CA ARG A 182 -16.71 12.06 9.65
C ARG A 182 -16.04 13.40 9.31
N GLY A 183 -14.86 13.38 8.69
CA GLY A 183 -14.11 14.60 8.39
C GLY A 183 -13.66 15.37 9.64
N THR A 184 -13.65 14.72 10.80
CA THR A 184 -13.26 15.31 12.10
C THR A 184 -11.75 15.45 12.25
N GLY A 185 -10.96 14.85 11.36
CA GLY A 185 -9.50 14.82 11.42
C GLY A 185 -8.96 13.64 12.25
N ARG A 186 -7.65 13.42 12.23
CA ARG A 186 -7.00 12.34 12.98
C ARG A 186 -7.10 12.62 14.50
N PRO A 187 -7.64 11.71 15.34
CA PRO A 187 -7.59 11.85 16.78
C PRO A 187 -6.15 11.69 17.27
N VAL A 188 -5.69 12.58 18.13
CA VAL A 188 -4.30 12.61 18.63
C VAL A 188 -4.28 12.45 20.15
N ILE A 189 -3.62 11.40 20.64
CA ILE A 189 -3.27 11.24 22.06
C ILE A 189 -1.94 11.97 22.29
N ASP A 190 -1.96 12.96 23.18
CA ASP A 190 -0.86 13.90 23.38
C ASP A 190 -0.45 13.96 24.86
N GLY A 191 0.82 13.66 25.14
CA GLY A 191 1.39 13.70 26.50
C GLY A 191 2.00 15.04 26.89
N GLY A 192 1.96 16.02 25.99
CA GLY A 192 2.62 17.30 26.10
C GLY A 192 1.85 18.31 26.92
N LEU A 193 2.57 19.28 27.45
CA LEU A 193 2.03 20.39 28.21
C LEU A 193 1.58 21.51 27.27
N LYS A 194 0.41 22.08 27.51
CA LYS A 194 -0.07 23.26 26.77
C LYS A 194 -0.06 24.48 27.71
N PRO A 195 0.74 25.52 27.43
CA PRO A 195 0.71 26.75 28.21
C PRO A 195 -0.61 27.48 28.02
N ALA A 196 -1.07 28.17 29.07
CA ALA A 196 -2.31 28.93 29.03
C ALA A 196 -2.24 30.09 28.03
N THR A 197 -1.05 30.68 27.83
CA THR A 197 -0.85 31.78 26.89
C THR A 197 0.62 31.95 26.50
N TRP A 198 0.86 32.23 25.23
CA TRP A 198 2.11 32.74 24.68
C TRP A 198 2.00 34.26 24.48
N THR A 199 3.05 35.00 24.84
CA THR A 199 3.12 36.47 24.66
C THR A 199 4.28 36.82 23.74
N LYS A 200 4.14 37.86 22.91
CA LYS A 200 5.24 38.27 22.01
C LYS A 200 6.44 38.73 22.83
N TYR A 201 7.62 38.25 22.47
CA TYR A 201 8.88 38.70 23.05
C TYR A 201 9.40 39.92 22.30
N THR A 202 9.61 41.04 23.00
CA THR A 202 10.05 42.31 22.40
C THR A 202 11.47 42.73 22.81
N GLY A 203 12.18 41.90 23.58
CA GLY A 203 13.41 42.29 24.26
C GLY A 203 14.65 42.42 23.37
N ALA A 204 14.65 41.85 22.16
CA ALA A 204 15.81 41.88 21.25
C ALA A 204 15.45 42.13 19.77
N GLY A 205 14.34 42.83 19.49
CA GLY A 205 13.95 43.23 18.13
C GLY A 205 13.41 42.11 17.23
N GLN A 206 13.16 40.91 17.79
CA GLN A 206 12.53 39.80 17.07
C GLN A 206 11.00 40.00 16.97
N SER A 207 10.41 39.71 15.82
CA SER A 207 8.98 39.93 15.53
C SER A 207 8.13 38.66 15.57
N THR A 208 8.75 37.49 15.47
CA THR A 208 8.08 36.17 15.42
C THR A 208 8.42 35.27 16.61
N VAL A 209 9.15 35.80 17.60
CA VAL A 209 9.50 35.12 18.85
C VAL A 209 8.44 35.41 19.92
N TRP A 210 8.06 34.35 20.63
CA TRP A 210 7.07 34.36 21.70
C TRP A 210 7.69 33.78 22.97
N GLN A 211 7.11 34.11 24.11
CA GLN A 211 7.52 33.61 25.41
C GLN A 211 6.32 33.15 26.25
N THR A 212 6.55 32.18 27.13
CA THR A 212 5.57 31.75 28.13
C THR A 212 6.26 31.31 29.41
N SER A 213 5.58 31.45 30.55
CA SER A 213 6.11 30.98 31.83
C SER A 213 5.86 29.48 32.00
N THR A 214 6.88 28.75 32.46
CA THR A 214 6.76 27.34 32.85
C THR A 214 6.52 27.15 34.35
N ALA A 215 6.43 28.24 35.14
CA ALA A 215 6.29 28.17 36.59
C ALA A 215 5.01 27.43 37.06
N GLY A 216 3.98 27.37 36.22
CA GLY A 216 2.74 26.62 36.48
C GLY A 216 2.81 25.12 36.18
N PHE A 217 3.90 24.62 35.60
CA PHE A 217 4.08 23.21 35.27
C PHE A 217 4.95 22.52 36.32
N SER A 218 4.31 21.79 37.24
CA SER A 218 5.03 21.01 38.26
C SER A 218 5.90 19.89 37.67
N GLN A 219 5.58 19.46 36.43
CA GLN A 219 6.32 18.45 35.68
C GLN A 219 7.71 18.95 35.23
N ILE A 220 7.85 20.26 34.95
CA ILE A 220 9.12 20.83 34.50
C ILE A 220 9.97 21.15 35.72
N SER A 221 11.08 20.43 35.88
CA SER A 221 12.00 20.59 37.01
C SER A 221 13.46 20.46 36.56
N GLY A 222 14.41 20.72 37.46
CA GLY A 222 15.84 20.54 37.15
C GLY A 222 16.20 19.11 36.72
N ASN A 223 15.45 18.11 37.21
CA ASN A 223 15.62 16.71 36.81
C ASN A 223 14.71 16.31 35.64
N ALA A 224 13.76 17.16 35.23
CA ALA A 224 12.79 16.87 34.18
C ALA A 224 12.67 18.10 33.24
N PRO A 225 13.69 18.37 32.41
CA PRO A 225 13.72 19.56 31.57
C PRO A 225 12.73 19.47 30.40
N VAL A 226 12.52 20.62 29.75
CA VAL A 226 11.85 20.69 28.44
C VAL A 226 12.75 19.99 27.42
N LEU A 227 12.15 19.10 26.61
CA LEU A 227 12.85 18.34 25.57
C LEU A 227 12.59 18.88 24.16
N GLY A 228 11.48 19.58 23.98
CA GLY A 228 11.09 20.08 22.67
C GLY A 228 9.77 20.79 22.69
N ILE A 229 9.49 21.51 21.60
CA ILE A 229 8.21 22.15 21.34
C ILE A 229 7.74 21.67 19.99
N TYR A 230 6.51 21.18 19.95
CA TYR A 230 5.80 20.79 18.75
C TYR A 230 4.78 21.87 18.39
N VAL A 231 4.61 22.15 17.10
CA VAL A 231 3.58 23.06 16.59
C VAL A 231 2.91 22.49 15.33
N ASN A 232 1.59 22.60 15.27
CA ASN A 232 0.77 22.26 14.11
C ASN A 232 -0.36 23.29 13.93
N ASN A 233 -0.63 23.71 12.69
CA ASN A 233 -1.74 24.59 12.34
C ASN A 233 -2.80 23.93 11.43
N GLY A 234 -2.69 22.63 11.18
CA GLY A 234 -3.55 21.86 10.28
C GLY A 234 -3.05 21.76 8.84
N THR A 235 -2.09 22.61 8.44
CA THR A 235 -1.48 22.61 7.09
C THR A 235 0.03 22.41 7.11
N ALA A 236 0.68 22.83 8.19
CA ALA A 236 2.10 22.69 8.45
C ALA A 236 2.32 22.23 9.89
N GLU A 237 3.33 21.38 10.05
CA GLU A 237 3.69 20.75 11.32
C GLU A 237 5.21 20.74 11.46
N SER A 238 5.72 21.10 12.66
CA SER A 238 7.16 21.17 12.92
C SER A 238 7.54 20.82 14.36
N ALA A 239 8.74 20.24 14.50
CA ALA A 239 9.56 20.35 15.71
C ALA A 239 10.25 21.71 15.74
N LEU A 240 10.15 22.44 16.84
CA LEU A 240 11.04 23.56 17.06
C LEU A 240 12.42 23.07 17.55
N ARG A 241 13.47 23.78 17.15
CA ARG A 241 14.87 23.45 17.43
C ARG A 241 15.35 24.19 18.68
N GLU A 242 16.02 23.51 19.59
CA GLU A 242 16.61 24.20 20.73
C GLU A 242 17.83 25.04 20.31
N VAL A 243 17.94 26.26 20.83
CA VAL A 243 19.15 27.08 20.81
C VAL A 243 20.06 26.57 21.92
N ILE A 244 21.23 26.02 21.55
CA ILE A 244 22.14 25.26 22.42
C ILE A 244 22.49 26.03 23.69
N HIS A 245 21.93 25.61 24.83
CA HIS A 245 22.25 26.16 26.15
C HIS A 245 23.67 25.75 26.60
N GLY A 246 24.38 26.67 27.25
CA GLY A 246 25.69 26.38 27.86
C GLY A 246 25.58 25.31 28.94
N GLN A 247 25.99 24.08 28.63
CA GLN A 247 26.26 23.03 29.61
C GLN A 247 27.73 22.62 29.61
N VAL A 248 28.20 22.25 30.79
CA VAL A 248 29.56 21.80 31.04
C VAL A 248 29.77 20.50 30.25
N SER A 249 30.72 20.48 29.33
CA SER A 249 31.16 19.25 28.69
C SER A 249 31.48 18.21 29.78
N LYS A 250 31.00 16.96 29.61
CA LYS A 250 31.43 15.83 30.45
C LYS A 250 32.95 15.65 30.40
N TYR A 251 33.58 16.19 29.36
CA TYR A 251 35.02 16.27 29.21
C TYR A 251 35.48 17.66 29.68
N ALA A 252 36.12 17.71 30.85
CA ALA A 252 36.67 18.94 31.44
C ALA A 252 37.64 19.72 30.51
N SER A 253 38.05 19.13 29.38
CA SER A 253 38.93 19.68 28.37
C SER A 253 38.24 20.48 27.26
N ASP A 254 36.91 20.58 27.24
CA ASP A 254 36.16 21.17 26.11
C ASP A 254 35.24 22.33 26.54
N PRO A 255 35.70 23.59 26.44
CA PRO A 255 34.84 24.74 26.68
C PRO A 255 33.86 24.91 25.52
N LEU A 256 32.57 24.65 25.76
CA LEU A 256 31.49 25.01 24.82
C LEU A 256 31.46 26.54 24.56
N PRO A 257 30.95 27.00 23.40
CA PRO A 257 30.84 28.43 23.11
C PRO A 257 30.02 29.13 24.22
N PRO A 258 30.54 30.23 24.82
CA PRO A 258 29.88 30.88 25.93
C PRO A 258 28.63 31.67 25.48
N ASN A 259 27.59 31.63 26.30
CA ASN A 259 26.44 32.55 26.36
C ASN A 259 25.41 32.49 25.20
N GLN A 260 24.73 31.36 25.00
CA GLN A 260 23.46 31.37 24.26
C GLN A 260 22.29 31.74 25.19
N THR A 261 21.52 32.74 24.81
CA THR A 261 20.35 33.29 25.51
C THR A 261 19.17 33.42 24.53
N GLN A 262 18.01 33.86 24.99
CA GLN A 262 16.85 34.17 24.14
C GLN A 262 17.17 35.19 23.02
N ALA A 263 18.22 36.01 23.17
CA ALA A 263 18.65 36.95 22.13
C ALA A 263 19.21 36.26 20.87
N ASN A 264 19.57 34.97 20.96
CA ASN A 264 20.12 34.20 19.85
C ASN A 264 19.05 33.53 18.95
N ILE A 265 17.77 33.61 19.32
CA ILE A 265 16.66 33.13 18.48
C ILE A 265 16.45 34.11 17.31
N THR A 266 16.55 33.66 16.06
CA THR A 266 16.27 34.51 14.89
C THR A 266 14.81 34.37 14.45
N ASN A 267 14.25 35.41 13.82
CA ASN A 267 12.90 35.34 13.26
C ASN A 267 12.81 34.25 12.18
N ASN A 268 11.66 33.58 12.13
CA ASN A 268 11.35 32.50 11.18
C ASN A 268 12.31 31.30 11.21
N SER A 269 13.00 31.09 12.33
CA SER A 269 13.97 30.01 12.52
C SER A 269 13.36 28.70 12.98
N ASN A 270 12.16 28.74 13.58
CA ASN A 270 11.61 27.66 14.39
C ASN A 270 12.53 27.25 15.55
N ASN A 271 13.26 28.19 16.16
CA ASN A 271 14.15 27.91 17.28
C ASN A 271 13.51 28.26 18.64
N TRP A 272 13.90 27.58 19.72
CA TRP A 272 13.43 27.84 21.08
C TRP A 272 14.58 27.83 22.11
N TYR A 273 14.34 28.46 23.27
CA TYR A 273 15.29 28.55 24.37
C TYR A 273 14.54 28.47 25.70
N PHE A 274 15.03 27.65 26.64
CA PHE A 274 14.46 27.55 27.98
C PHE A 274 15.38 28.20 29.03
N ASP A 275 14.91 29.31 29.60
CA ASP A 275 15.52 29.92 30.78
C ASP A 275 15.06 29.15 32.03
N ALA A 276 15.87 28.18 32.45
CA ALA A 276 15.59 27.36 33.62
C ALA A 276 15.55 28.18 34.93
N ALA A 277 16.36 29.24 35.04
CA ALA A 277 16.41 30.09 36.23
C ALA A 277 15.18 31.01 36.30
N GLY A 278 14.82 31.63 35.18
CA GLY A 278 13.63 32.47 35.04
C GLY A 278 12.33 31.69 34.81
N LYS A 279 12.39 30.35 34.72
CA LYS A 279 11.26 29.45 34.41
C LYS A 279 10.43 29.95 33.22
N THR A 280 11.11 30.33 32.14
CA THR A 280 10.50 30.96 30.96
C THR A 280 10.99 30.28 29.70
N LEU A 281 10.06 29.95 28.81
CA LEU A 281 10.33 29.35 27.51
C LEU A 281 10.14 30.40 26.43
N TYR A 282 11.12 30.54 25.54
CA TYR A 282 11.12 31.43 24.39
C TYR A 282 11.12 30.59 23.12
N ALA A 283 10.30 30.91 22.13
CA ALA A 283 10.17 30.13 20.90
C ALA A 283 9.80 31.02 19.71
N ASP A 284 10.52 30.87 18.62
CA ASP A 284 10.11 31.36 17.31
C ASP A 284 9.17 30.34 16.66
N PHE A 285 7.99 30.81 16.26
CA PHE A 285 7.04 30.00 15.50
C PHE A 285 6.96 30.41 14.03
N GLY A 286 7.68 31.46 13.62
CA GLY A 286 7.53 32.09 12.32
C GLY A 286 7.85 31.17 11.14
N GLY A 287 8.73 30.19 11.33
CA GLY A 287 9.05 29.22 10.29
C GLY A 287 7.91 28.24 9.99
N THR A 288 6.97 28.05 10.92
CA THR A 288 5.81 27.14 10.74
C THR A 288 4.50 27.90 10.59
N LEU A 289 4.30 28.94 11.39
CA LEU A 289 3.07 29.72 11.44
C LEU A 289 3.13 31.00 10.61
N GLY A 290 4.30 31.38 10.08
CA GLY A 290 4.49 32.68 9.46
C GLY A 290 4.21 33.81 10.46
N ALA A 291 3.29 34.71 10.11
CA ALA A 291 2.81 35.76 11.02
C ALA A 291 1.71 35.30 12.02
N GLY A 292 1.37 34.00 12.03
CA GLY A 292 0.29 33.43 12.83
C GLY A 292 0.57 33.42 14.35
N ASP A 293 -0.51 33.31 15.14
CA ASP A 293 -0.48 33.32 16.60
C ASP A 293 -0.40 31.88 17.16
N PRO A 294 0.66 31.51 17.92
CA PRO A 294 0.79 30.17 18.52
C PRO A 294 -0.32 29.83 19.53
N ASN A 295 -1.05 30.81 20.05
CA ASN A 295 -2.21 30.57 20.91
C ASN A 295 -3.41 29.97 20.16
N GLN A 296 -3.48 30.17 18.84
CA GLN A 296 -4.51 29.60 17.97
C GLN A 296 -4.07 28.28 17.32
N ALA A 297 -2.80 27.93 17.46
CA ALA A 297 -2.22 26.70 16.94
C ALA A 297 -2.26 25.57 17.98
N ASP A 298 -2.05 24.35 17.47
CA ASP A 298 -1.84 23.17 18.29
C ASP A 298 -0.35 23.10 18.70
N VAL A 299 -0.05 23.66 19.87
CA VAL A 299 1.30 23.68 20.46
C VAL A 299 1.36 22.72 21.63
N SER A 300 2.40 21.89 21.67
CA SER A 300 2.68 20.95 22.77
C SER A 300 4.14 21.07 23.21
N ILE A 301 4.35 21.26 24.51
CA ILE A 301 5.67 21.31 25.14
C ILE A 301 5.98 19.93 25.70
N LEU A 302 7.04 19.32 25.19
CA LEU A 302 7.54 18.03 25.65
C LEU A 302 8.46 18.22 26.85
N TRP A 303 8.36 17.31 27.82
CA TRP A 303 9.17 17.30 29.04
C TRP A 303 9.66 15.87 29.35
N ASN A 304 10.78 15.73 30.07
CA ASN A 304 11.36 14.42 30.36
C ASN A 304 10.86 13.85 31.70
N SER A 305 9.97 12.85 31.66
CA SER A 305 9.51 12.16 32.87
C SER A 305 10.47 11.08 33.38
N HIS A 306 11.27 10.49 32.49
CA HIS A 306 12.13 9.36 32.81
C HIS A 306 13.15 9.67 33.92
N ARG A 307 13.71 10.88 33.88
CA ARG A 307 14.68 11.36 34.87
C ARG A 307 14.06 11.78 36.21
N SER A 308 12.74 11.88 36.29
CA SER A 308 12.03 12.21 37.53
C SER A 308 11.73 10.99 38.41
N GLY A 309 12.04 9.78 37.93
CA GLY A 309 11.69 8.51 38.60
C GLY A 309 10.22 8.09 38.44
N ASN A 310 9.40 8.89 37.75
CA ASN A 310 7.99 8.62 37.49
C ASN A 310 7.73 8.65 35.98
N SER A 311 8.19 7.61 35.27
CA SER A 311 8.07 7.54 33.80
C SER A 311 6.60 7.45 33.40
N GLN A 312 6.08 8.48 32.75
CA GLN A 312 4.72 8.46 32.22
C GLN A 312 4.72 7.92 30.79
N LEU A 313 3.72 7.10 30.48
CA LEU A 313 3.56 6.38 29.22
C LEU A 313 2.17 6.70 28.68
N LEU A 314 2.06 7.12 27.41
CA LEU A 314 0.75 7.47 26.83
C LEU A 314 -0.11 6.23 26.64
N ILE A 315 0.49 5.15 26.14
CA ILE A 315 -0.14 3.83 26.07
C ILE A 315 0.72 2.87 26.87
N TYR A 316 0.11 2.25 27.88
CA TYR A 316 0.75 1.20 28.67
C TYR A 316 -0.19 0.02 28.80
N LEU A 317 0.19 -1.13 28.24
CA LEU A 317 -0.55 -2.38 28.40
C LEU A 317 0.35 -3.37 29.13
N ASP A 318 0.01 -3.68 30.38
CA ASP A 318 0.71 -4.76 31.10
C ASP A 318 0.37 -6.13 30.48
N SER A 319 1.08 -7.18 30.93
CA SER A 319 0.89 -8.55 30.41
C SER A 319 -0.55 -9.11 30.44
N SER A 320 -1.46 -8.57 31.25
CA SER A 320 -2.86 -8.99 31.32
C SER A 320 -3.79 -8.27 30.33
N HIS A 321 -3.32 -7.20 29.69
CA HIS A 321 -4.10 -6.37 28.77
C HIS A 321 -3.70 -6.63 27.30
N GLY A 322 -3.90 -7.86 26.83
CA GLY A 322 -3.62 -8.25 25.43
C GLY A 322 -4.76 -7.95 24.46
N TYR A 323 -4.50 -8.16 23.16
CA TYR A 323 -5.48 -8.02 22.07
C TYR A 323 -6.15 -6.64 21.97
N TYR A 324 -5.34 -5.58 22.06
CA TYR A 324 -5.78 -4.22 21.73
C TYR A 324 -5.50 -3.88 20.27
N ASN A 325 -6.45 -3.25 19.59
CA ASN A 325 -6.28 -2.76 18.22
C ASN A 325 -6.33 -1.23 18.19
N PHE A 326 -5.23 -0.58 17.83
CA PHE A 326 -5.13 0.86 17.65
C PHE A 326 -5.17 1.20 16.16
N VAL A 327 -6.19 1.92 15.72
CA VAL A 327 -6.45 2.15 14.29
C VAL A 327 -6.58 3.63 13.98
N GLY A 328 -5.71 4.17 13.13
CA GLY A 328 -5.84 5.54 12.63
C GLY A 328 -5.56 6.64 13.67
N LEU A 329 -4.80 6.33 14.73
CA LEU A 329 -4.52 7.28 15.82
C LEU A 329 -3.27 8.11 15.54
N GLY A 330 -3.22 9.32 16.10
CA GLY A 330 -1.98 10.07 16.32
C GLY A 330 -1.51 9.86 17.75
N ILE A 331 -0.22 9.58 17.97
CA ILE A 331 0.35 9.39 19.31
C ILE A 331 1.62 10.22 19.39
N ARG A 332 1.65 11.21 20.29
CA ARG A 332 2.80 12.13 20.32
C ARG A 332 3.07 12.78 21.66
N ALA A 333 4.23 13.40 21.76
CA ALA A 333 4.64 14.20 22.91
C ALA A 333 4.59 13.42 24.24
N SER A 334 4.79 12.09 24.20
CA SER A 334 4.99 11.31 25.41
C SER A 334 6.26 11.76 26.10
N SER A 335 6.18 11.99 27.41
CA SER A 335 7.32 12.36 28.25
C SER A 335 8.37 11.26 28.41
N TRP A 336 8.11 10.07 27.86
CA TRP A 336 9.08 9.01 27.62
C TRP A 336 8.63 8.19 26.39
N THR A 337 8.16 6.96 26.55
CA THR A 337 7.76 6.10 25.42
C THR A 337 6.33 6.39 24.97
N GLY A 338 6.08 6.41 23.65
CA GLY A 338 4.74 6.59 23.09
C GLY A 338 3.79 5.46 23.52
N ALA A 339 4.13 4.22 23.17
CA ALA A 339 3.42 3.03 23.61
C ALA A 339 4.38 1.97 24.17
N TYR A 340 4.09 1.45 25.36
CA TYR A 340 4.85 0.38 26.00
C TYR A 340 3.94 -0.80 26.30
N ILE A 341 4.19 -1.93 25.64
CA ILE A 341 3.28 -3.06 25.53
C ILE A 341 3.98 -4.32 26.03
N GLU A 342 3.42 -4.92 27.07
CA GLU A 342 3.93 -6.16 27.67
C GLU A 342 3.09 -7.39 27.32
N SER A 343 1.89 -7.18 26.77
CA SER A 343 0.95 -8.22 26.41
C SER A 343 1.11 -8.70 24.95
N SER A 344 0.35 -9.74 24.60
CA SER A 344 0.33 -10.37 23.27
C SER A 344 -0.87 -9.93 22.44
N GLY A 345 -0.77 -10.06 21.11
CA GLY A 345 -1.89 -9.92 20.19
C GLY A 345 -2.33 -8.49 19.88
N ASN A 346 -1.50 -7.48 20.20
CA ASN A 346 -1.85 -6.07 20.02
C ASN A 346 -1.46 -5.57 18.63
N THR A 347 -2.22 -4.63 18.08
CA THR A 347 -2.01 -4.09 16.73
C THR A 347 -1.98 -2.56 16.71
N PHE A 348 -1.10 -1.99 15.90
CA PHE A 348 -1.09 -0.58 15.50
C PHE A 348 -1.21 -0.51 13.98
N ASP A 349 -2.32 0.04 13.50
CA ASP A 349 -2.65 0.08 12.07
C ASP A 349 -3.00 1.51 11.64
N HIS A 350 -2.42 1.98 10.54
CA HIS A 350 -2.62 3.36 10.03
C HIS A 350 -2.35 4.46 11.08
N CYS A 351 -1.49 4.22 12.08
CA CYS A 351 -1.17 5.18 13.12
C CYS A 351 -0.06 6.17 12.68
N ASP A 352 -0.03 7.37 13.28
CA ASP A 352 1.01 8.38 13.12
C ASP A 352 1.65 8.67 14.49
N ILE A 353 2.78 8.02 14.76
CA ILE A 353 3.42 7.97 16.08
C ILE A 353 4.73 8.77 16.05
N LYS A 354 4.79 9.87 16.80
CA LYS A 354 5.80 10.90 16.55
C LYS A 354 6.13 11.74 17.76
N PHE A 355 7.27 12.41 17.76
CA PHE A 355 7.61 13.42 18.78
C PHE A 355 7.61 12.92 20.22
N ASN A 356 7.92 11.65 20.46
CA ASN A 356 8.03 11.11 21.81
C ASN A 356 9.45 11.26 22.38
N GLY A 357 9.58 11.47 23.69
CA GLY A 357 10.88 11.64 24.36
C GLY A 357 11.78 10.41 24.25
N GLY A 358 11.19 9.22 24.34
CA GLY A 358 11.82 7.91 24.17
C GLY A 358 11.32 7.20 22.90
N ALA A 359 11.32 5.87 22.92
CA ALA A 359 10.89 5.06 21.80
C ALA A 359 9.43 5.33 21.38
N SER A 360 9.10 5.07 20.12
CA SER A 360 7.73 5.24 19.63
C SER A 360 6.83 4.14 20.19
N VAL A 361 7.17 2.88 19.86
CA VAL A 361 6.47 1.70 20.35
C VAL A 361 7.49 0.68 20.84
N VAL A 362 7.29 0.19 22.05
CA VAL A 362 8.09 -0.86 22.68
C VAL A 362 7.21 -2.04 23.00
N PHE A 363 7.53 -3.20 22.42
CA PHE A 363 6.98 -4.49 22.83
C PHE A 363 8.02 -5.20 23.69
N SER A 364 7.69 -5.49 24.95
CA SER A 364 8.65 -6.02 25.92
C SER A 364 8.01 -7.08 26.79
N THR A 365 8.51 -8.31 26.76
CA THR A 365 8.02 -9.37 27.66
C THR A 365 8.44 -9.05 29.11
N PRO A 366 7.59 -9.11 30.15
CA PRO A 366 8.02 -8.87 31.54
C PRO A 366 9.02 -9.91 32.06
N SER A 367 9.89 -9.55 33.01
CA SER A 367 10.87 -10.50 33.60
C SER A 367 10.22 -11.65 34.38
N ALA A 368 9.01 -11.44 34.90
CA ALA A 368 8.25 -12.47 35.62
C ALA A 368 7.41 -13.38 34.70
N ALA A 369 7.42 -13.14 33.37
CA ALA A 369 6.62 -13.91 32.44
C ALA A 369 7.11 -15.37 32.34
N THR A 370 6.17 -16.30 32.08
CA THR A 370 6.48 -17.72 31.84
C THR A 370 6.65 -18.06 30.36
N GLN A 371 6.27 -17.13 29.47
CA GLN A 371 6.43 -17.21 28.02
C GLN A 371 6.66 -15.82 27.43
N ALA A 372 7.34 -15.76 26.28
CA ALA A 372 7.47 -14.53 25.51
C ALA A 372 6.10 -14.00 25.07
N ALA A 373 5.92 -12.68 25.14
CA ALA A 373 4.81 -12.03 24.48
C ALA A 373 4.93 -12.21 22.96
N SER A 374 3.79 -12.31 22.29
CA SER A 374 3.76 -12.75 20.91
C SER A 374 2.64 -12.15 20.07
N SER A 375 2.75 -12.31 18.75
CA SER A 375 1.68 -11.99 17.79
C SER A 375 1.27 -10.51 17.82
N ASN A 376 2.21 -9.64 18.17
CA ASN A 376 2.06 -8.19 18.16
C ASN A 376 2.39 -7.66 16.74
N VAL A 377 1.65 -6.64 16.27
CA VAL A 377 1.69 -6.20 14.87
C VAL A 377 1.75 -4.67 14.75
N VAL A 378 2.57 -4.17 13.83
CA VAL A 378 2.56 -2.77 13.39
C VAL A 378 2.46 -2.72 11.88
N THR A 379 1.34 -2.23 11.35
CA THR A 379 1.05 -2.19 9.91
C THR A 379 0.73 -0.79 9.42
N GLN A 380 1.16 -0.51 8.19
CA GLN A 380 0.77 0.67 7.42
C GLN A 380 0.79 1.95 8.25
N SER A 381 1.78 2.15 9.12
CA SER A 381 1.85 3.27 10.07
C SER A 381 3.06 4.16 9.78
N ARG A 382 3.01 5.43 10.20
CA ARG A 382 4.12 6.39 10.12
C ARG A 382 4.74 6.63 11.49
N ILE A 383 6.05 6.48 11.59
CA ILE A 383 6.79 6.53 12.85
C ILE A 383 8.04 7.39 12.69
N TRP A 384 8.03 8.59 13.29
CA TRP A 384 9.08 9.55 13.01
C TRP A 384 9.34 10.56 14.12
N MET A 385 10.56 11.10 14.17
CA MET A 385 10.97 12.11 15.16
C MET A 385 10.70 11.70 16.61
N ASN A 386 10.84 10.42 16.93
CA ASN A 386 10.82 9.93 18.31
C ASN A 386 12.23 9.91 18.90
N VAL A 387 12.36 9.52 20.17
CA VAL A 387 13.62 9.48 20.90
C VAL A 387 14.24 10.88 21.02
N LEU A 388 13.40 11.88 21.34
CA LEU A 388 13.82 13.27 21.48
C LEU A 388 14.75 13.52 22.67
N ASP A 389 14.88 12.60 23.62
CA ASP A 389 15.91 12.63 24.67
C ASP A 389 17.34 12.64 24.10
N ASN A 390 17.50 12.14 22.87
CA ASN A 390 18.75 12.16 22.13
C ASN A 390 18.91 13.43 21.26
N TRP A 391 17.95 14.37 21.31
CA TRP A 391 17.95 15.62 20.55
C TRP A 391 18.19 16.86 21.44
N PRO A 392 18.87 17.92 20.94
CA PRO A 392 19.56 18.02 19.66
C PRO A 392 20.97 17.38 19.73
N ARG A 393 21.10 16.15 19.24
CA ARG A 393 22.27 15.26 19.03
C ARG A 393 23.41 15.21 20.09
N PHE A 394 23.57 16.15 21.04
CA PHE A 394 24.82 16.36 21.79
C PHE A 394 24.71 16.90 23.23
N ASN A 395 23.53 17.22 23.79
CA ASN A 395 23.48 18.10 24.99
C ASN A 395 23.11 17.45 26.34
N ASN A 396 22.95 16.13 26.44
CA ASN A 396 22.42 15.52 27.66
C ASN A 396 23.44 14.83 28.58
N GLY A 397 24.75 14.88 28.28
CA GLY A 397 25.84 14.32 29.11
C GLY A 397 25.78 12.81 29.37
N ASN A 398 24.74 12.16 28.85
CA ASN A 398 24.35 10.80 29.12
C ASN A 398 23.75 10.20 27.84
N THR A 399 24.52 10.24 26.75
CA THR A 399 24.28 9.38 25.59
C THR A 399 24.52 7.94 26.02
N GLY A 400 23.57 7.36 26.75
CA GLY A 400 23.46 5.92 26.88
C GLY A 400 23.09 5.39 25.51
N GLY A 401 24.11 5.18 24.67
CA GLY A 401 23.95 4.52 23.38
C GLY A 401 23.46 3.10 23.61
N GLY A 402 22.58 2.66 22.71
CA GLY A 402 21.90 1.37 22.72
C GLY A 402 20.47 1.51 23.25
N TRP A 403 19.50 1.04 22.46
CA TRP A 403 18.14 0.59 22.87
C TRP A 403 16.89 1.36 22.41
N PRO A 404 16.74 2.71 22.49
CA PRO A 404 15.47 3.32 22.09
C PRO A 404 15.38 3.42 20.55
N ALA A 405 14.29 2.92 19.97
CA ALA A 405 14.04 2.95 18.53
C ALA A 405 12.70 3.57 18.15
N GLY A 406 12.49 3.74 16.84
CA GLY A 406 11.14 3.88 16.30
C GLY A 406 10.25 2.73 16.77
N ILE A 407 10.66 1.49 16.53
CA ILE A 407 9.98 0.30 17.07
C ILE A 407 10.99 -0.66 17.72
N SER A 408 10.79 -0.99 18.99
CA SER A 408 11.63 -1.93 19.73
C SER A 408 10.86 -3.20 20.06
N TRP A 409 11.38 -4.37 19.67
CA TRP A 409 10.82 -5.68 19.99
C TRP A 409 11.77 -6.45 20.90
N VAL A 410 11.48 -6.42 22.20
CA VAL A 410 12.31 -7.01 23.25
C VAL A 410 11.71 -8.34 23.71
N ALA A 411 12.44 -9.43 23.44
CA ALA A 411 12.04 -10.81 23.71
C ALA A 411 10.61 -11.12 23.21
N GLN A 412 10.35 -10.87 21.93
CA GLN A 412 9.04 -11.07 21.30
C GLN A 412 9.06 -12.27 20.35
N SER A 413 7.93 -12.95 20.23
CA SER A 413 7.75 -14.04 19.25
C SER A 413 6.65 -13.75 18.23
N ASN A 414 6.82 -14.18 16.98
CA ASN A 414 5.80 -14.03 15.93
C ASN A 414 5.36 -12.57 15.71
N ALA A 415 6.28 -11.61 15.84
CA ALA A 415 6.03 -10.21 15.55
C ALA A 415 5.90 -9.94 14.04
N LEU A 416 5.07 -8.98 13.65
CA LEU A 416 4.96 -8.50 12.27
C LEU A 416 5.09 -6.98 12.20
N VAL A 417 6.03 -6.50 11.41
CA VAL A 417 6.16 -5.09 11.03
C VAL A 417 6.11 -4.94 9.51
N GLN A 418 5.01 -4.38 9.00
CA GLN A 418 4.73 -4.37 7.56
C GLN A 418 4.15 -3.07 7.00
N GLY A 419 4.65 -2.60 5.84
CA GLY A 419 4.04 -1.48 5.13
C GLY A 419 4.25 -0.12 5.79
N ASN A 420 5.19 0.00 6.73
CA ASN A 420 5.36 1.22 7.53
C ASN A 420 6.31 2.22 6.88
N LEU A 421 6.20 3.48 7.29
CA LEU A 421 7.11 4.58 6.97
C LEU A 421 7.84 5.04 8.24
N ILE A 422 9.15 4.79 8.36
CA ILE A 422 9.90 4.93 9.62
C ILE A 422 11.15 5.78 9.42
N TYR A 423 11.20 6.98 10.01
CA TYR A 423 12.31 7.89 9.72
C TYR A 423 12.64 8.91 10.80
N GLN A 424 13.88 9.41 10.78
CA GLN A 424 14.32 10.54 11.62
C GLN A 424 14.12 10.33 13.13
N ASN A 425 14.10 9.08 13.60
CA ASN A 425 14.07 8.80 15.03
C ASN A 425 15.47 9.04 15.62
N GLY A 426 15.54 9.65 16.81
CA GLY A 426 16.79 9.93 17.54
C GLY A 426 17.54 8.71 18.06
N GLY A 427 17.12 7.51 17.69
CA GLY A 427 17.76 6.25 18.00
C GLY A 427 17.76 5.33 16.77
N GLU A 428 17.43 4.07 16.94
CA GLU A 428 17.37 3.11 15.83
C GLU A 428 16.00 3.17 15.12
N GLY A 429 15.89 2.64 13.90
CA GLY A 429 14.63 2.57 13.17
C GLY A 429 13.74 1.46 13.73
N ILE A 430 14.13 0.20 13.47
CA ILE A 430 13.46 -0.98 14.03
C ILE A 430 14.49 -1.93 14.64
N ILE A 431 14.17 -2.47 15.82
CA ILE A 431 15.02 -3.43 16.54
C ILE A 431 14.27 -4.73 16.83
N PHE A 432 14.85 -5.87 16.47
CA PHE A 432 14.53 -7.16 17.08
C PHE A 432 15.62 -7.54 18.07
N TYR A 433 15.27 -7.66 19.35
CA TYR A 433 16.22 -7.90 20.44
C TYR A 433 15.82 -9.06 21.34
N GLY A 434 16.73 -10.01 21.57
CA GLY A 434 16.63 -10.99 22.66
C GLY A 434 17.36 -10.52 23.91
N THR A 435 16.70 -10.54 25.08
CA THR A 435 17.33 -10.13 26.35
C THR A 435 17.60 -11.31 27.28
N THR A 436 18.64 -11.18 28.09
CA THR A 436 19.18 -12.24 28.94
C THR A 436 18.77 -12.11 30.40
N SER A 437 18.09 -11.01 30.74
CA SER A 437 17.41 -10.82 32.02
C SER A 437 16.09 -11.61 32.13
N LYS A 438 15.61 -12.23 31.04
CA LYS A 438 14.24 -12.77 30.95
C LYS A 438 14.12 -14.22 30.47
N ASN A 439 15.21 -14.98 30.25
CA ASN A 439 15.17 -16.38 29.77
C ASN A 439 14.40 -16.62 28.44
N PHE A 440 14.16 -15.59 27.63
CA PHE A 440 13.39 -15.70 26.38
C PHE A 440 14.17 -15.16 25.18
N THR A 441 14.35 -16.00 24.16
CA THR A 441 14.89 -15.60 22.86
C THR A 441 13.80 -14.96 22.01
N SER A 442 14.10 -13.83 21.36
CA SER A 442 13.21 -13.20 20.38
C SER A 442 13.19 -14.05 19.10
N GLN A 443 12.03 -14.48 18.61
CA GLN A 443 11.97 -15.47 17.52
C GLN A 443 10.79 -15.39 16.56
N ASN A 444 10.97 -15.90 15.33
CA ASN A 444 9.92 -15.98 14.30
C ASN A 444 9.34 -14.60 13.91
N ASN A 445 10.14 -13.54 14.01
CA ASN A 445 9.70 -12.18 13.75
C ASN A 445 9.90 -11.79 12.28
N VAL A 446 8.97 -11.03 11.71
CA VAL A 446 8.97 -10.66 10.29
C VAL A 446 8.95 -9.14 10.13
N MET A 447 9.93 -8.62 9.38
CA MET A 447 10.01 -7.25 8.91
C MET A 447 9.89 -7.23 7.39
N GLN A 448 8.79 -6.69 6.86
CA GLN A 448 8.60 -6.70 5.43
C GLN A 448 7.96 -5.45 4.85
N GLN A 449 8.29 -5.10 3.61
CA GLN A 449 7.54 -4.07 2.87
C GLN A 449 7.55 -2.69 3.53
N ASN A 450 8.57 -2.37 4.35
CA ASN A 450 8.69 -1.07 5.02
C ASN A 450 9.59 -0.11 4.23
N VAL A 451 9.40 1.19 4.46
CA VAL A 451 10.30 2.27 4.03
C VAL A 451 10.96 2.88 5.27
N ILE A 452 12.29 2.80 5.36
CA ILE A 452 13.05 3.15 6.57
C ILE A 452 14.23 4.05 6.21
N PHE A 453 14.37 5.22 6.82
CA PHE A 453 15.48 6.13 6.47
C PHE A 453 15.88 7.15 7.54
N ASP A 454 17.12 7.61 7.49
CA ASP A 454 17.65 8.73 8.28
C ASP A 454 17.43 8.59 9.80
N ASN A 455 17.38 7.37 10.35
CA ASN A 455 17.35 7.16 11.79
C ASN A 455 18.77 7.37 12.36
N PHE A 456 18.90 7.76 13.63
CA PHE A 456 20.18 8.27 14.15
C PHE A 456 21.31 7.23 14.19
N SER A 457 21.03 5.98 14.58
CA SER A 457 22.06 4.95 14.82
C SER A 457 22.08 3.88 13.73
N VAL A 458 21.00 3.11 13.65
CA VAL A 458 20.82 2.00 12.71
C VAL A 458 19.38 2.04 12.20
N ASN A 459 19.15 1.83 10.90
CA ASN A 459 17.80 1.73 10.34
C ASN A 459 17.16 0.37 10.69
N VAL A 460 17.88 -0.74 10.51
CA VAL A 460 17.44 -2.10 10.88
C VAL A 460 18.48 -2.78 11.77
N TYR A 461 18.09 -3.11 13.01
CA TYR A 461 18.95 -3.82 13.96
C TYR A 461 18.36 -5.17 14.39
N LEU A 462 19.13 -6.24 14.24
CA LEU A 462 18.80 -7.56 14.78
C LEU A 462 19.88 -7.95 15.77
N ASP A 463 19.47 -8.20 17.01
CA ASP A 463 20.34 -8.59 18.10
C ASP A 463 19.76 -9.78 18.87
N ASN A 464 20.57 -10.81 19.10
CA ASN A 464 20.21 -11.96 19.93
C ASN A 464 18.85 -12.60 19.57
N THR A 465 18.51 -12.67 18.27
CA THR A 465 17.21 -13.16 17.76
C THR A 465 17.36 -14.32 16.78
N THR A 466 16.39 -15.24 16.76
CA THR A 466 16.40 -16.40 15.86
C THR A 466 15.18 -16.48 14.95
N ASN A 467 15.28 -17.17 13.81
CA ASN A 467 14.17 -17.39 12.87
C ASN A 467 13.52 -16.08 12.37
N ALA A 468 14.27 -14.98 12.28
CA ALA A 468 13.73 -13.70 11.83
C ALA A 468 13.88 -13.52 10.32
N THR A 469 12.91 -12.87 9.69
CA THR A 469 12.91 -12.55 8.26
C THR A 469 12.84 -11.06 8.03
N VAL A 470 13.75 -10.52 7.23
CA VAL A 470 13.79 -9.12 6.77
C VAL A 470 13.67 -9.13 5.26
N GLN A 471 12.53 -8.75 4.70
CA GLN A 471 12.30 -8.88 3.26
C GLN A 471 11.55 -7.74 2.59
N GLN A 472 11.88 -7.46 1.33
CA GLN A 472 11.15 -6.47 0.51
C GLN A 472 11.08 -5.07 1.16
N ASN A 473 12.06 -4.69 1.96
CA ASN A 473 12.12 -3.34 2.55
C ASN A 473 12.91 -2.40 1.63
N PHE A 474 12.56 -1.12 1.65
CA PHE A 474 13.37 -0.06 1.10
C PHE A 474 13.99 0.75 2.24
N VAL A 475 15.30 0.65 2.38
CA VAL A 475 16.05 1.28 3.46
C VAL A 475 17.09 2.19 2.84
N PHE A 476 17.09 3.47 3.21
CA PHE A 476 18.02 4.40 2.60
C PHE A 476 18.43 5.53 3.53
N ASP A 477 19.55 6.16 3.21
CA ASP A 477 19.98 7.38 3.88
C ASP A 477 20.22 8.45 2.82
N HIS A 478 19.72 9.65 3.09
CA HIS A 478 19.96 10.78 2.21
C HIS A 478 21.42 11.22 2.26
N PRO A 479 21.99 11.71 1.15
CA PRO A 479 23.31 12.33 1.15
C PRO A 479 23.38 13.44 2.18
N ARG A 480 24.52 13.53 2.88
CA ARG A 480 24.79 14.61 3.83
C ARG A 480 24.73 15.94 3.11
N ASP A 481 23.71 16.73 3.41
CA ASP A 481 23.63 18.11 2.97
C ASP A 481 24.14 19.03 4.10
N GLU A 482 25.34 19.59 3.90
CA GLU A 482 25.97 20.55 4.82
C GLU A 482 25.27 21.94 4.80
N THR A 483 24.40 22.18 3.82
CA THR A 483 23.57 23.38 3.66
C THR A 483 22.14 23.20 4.19
N GLN A 484 21.56 21.99 4.11
CA GLN A 484 20.35 21.57 4.85
C GLN A 484 20.67 21.20 6.30
N THR A 485 21.55 21.98 6.89
CA THR A 485 21.65 22.02 8.33
C THR A 485 20.31 22.48 8.90
N PHE A 486 19.88 21.83 9.99
CA PHE A 486 19.42 22.60 11.14
C PHE A 486 20.51 23.66 11.37
N PRO A 487 20.36 24.92 10.90
CA PRO A 487 21.52 25.81 10.77
C PRO A 487 22.11 26.01 12.17
N ARG A 488 23.40 25.66 12.31
CA ARG A 488 24.27 25.78 13.51
C ARG A 488 24.42 24.58 14.47
N LEU A 489 23.91 23.37 14.19
CA LEU A 489 24.28 22.20 15.03
C LEU A 489 25.73 21.70 14.78
N LEU A 490 26.37 22.13 13.69
CA LEU A 490 27.71 21.66 13.26
C LEU A 490 28.88 22.59 13.62
N GLU A 491 28.64 23.83 14.08
CA GLU A 491 29.75 24.77 14.36
C GLU A 491 30.57 24.40 15.61
N ALA A 492 30.10 23.48 16.45
CA ALA A 492 30.89 22.94 17.56
C ALA A 492 31.79 21.74 17.17
N SER A 493 31.71 21.23 15.93
CA SER A 493 32.28 19.93 15.57
C SER A 493 33.70 19.92 14.97
N SER A 494 34.34 21.09 14.81
CA SER A 494 35.68 21.19 14.19
C SER A 494 36.82 20.54 15.01
N GLY A 495 36.53 19.94 16.16
CA GLY A 495 37.46 19.14 16.97
C GLY A 495 37.03 17.68 17.25
N TYR A 496 35.82 17.25 16.88
CA TYR A 496 35.22 15.97 17.30
C TYR A 496 35.36 14.82 16.28
N ALA A 497 36.46 14.77 15.54
CA ALA A 497 36.58 14.02 14.29
C ALA A 497 36.44 12.47 14.37
N THR A 498 36.58 11.83 15.55
CA THR A 498 36.78 10.37 15.61
C THR A 498 35.54 9.52 15.91
N ASP A 499 34.53 10.06 16.61
CA ASP A 499 33.27 9.34 16.91
C ASP A 499 32.03 10.02 16.31
N PHE A 500 32.09 11.34 16.06
CA PHE A 500 30.95 12.12 15.54
C PHE A 500 30.73 11.94 14.05
N GLY A 501 31.80 11.74 13.27
CA GLY A 501 31.66 11.40 11.85
C GLY A 501 30.83 10.13 11.67
N ARG A 502 30.90 9.21 12.64
CA ARG A 502 30.26 7.88 12.56
C ARG A 502 28.76 7.84 12.71
N ARG A 503 28.14 8.88 13.27
CA ARG A 503 26.72 8.90 13.66
C ARG A 503 25.85 9.83 12.80
N LEU A 504 26.36 10.19 11.62
CA LEU A 504 25.70 11.08 10.65
C LEU A 504 25.37 10.38 9.32
N THR A 505 25.75 9.11 9.17
CA THR A 505 25.38 8.17 8.09
C THR A 505 25.05 6.85 8.79
N PRO A 506 23.78 6.60 9.13
CA PRO A 506 23.43 5.45 9.95
C PRO A 506 23.73 4.13 9.21
N ILE A 507 23.78 3.05 9.99
CA ILE A 507 23.92 1.71 9.41
C ILE A 507 22.54 1.30 8.88
N ASN A 508 22.47 0.88 7.63
CA ASN A 508 21.24 0.44 7.00
C ASN A 508 20.75 -0.89 7.58
N LEU A 509 21.68 -1.83 7.77
CA LEU A 509 21.42 -3.12 8.41
C LEU A 509 22.60 -3.51 9.31
N SER A 510 22.30 -3.77 10.58
CA SER A 510 23.26 -4.31 11.54
C SER A 510 22.74 -5.62 12.12
N LEU A 511 23.58 -6.64 12.06
CA LEU A 511 23.37 -7.93 12.72
C LEU A 511 24.33 -8.00 13.91
N ALA A 512 23.81 -8.18 15.11
CA ALA A 512 24.62 -8.23 16.31
C ALA A 512 24.34 -9.44 17.20
N ASP A 513 25.37 -9.83 17.92
CA ASP A 513 25.30 -10.77 19.04
C ASP A 513 25.92 -10.02 20.24
N GLU A 514 25.11 -9.21 20.95
CA GLU A 514 25.55 -8.36 22.08
C GLU A 514 25.77 -9.14 23.40
N PRO A 515 26.62 -8.65 24.33
CA PRO A 515 26.95 -9.34 25.56
C PRO A 515 25.71 -9.55 26.42
N GLY A 516 25.38 -10.81 26.62
CA GLY A 516 24.13 -11.23 27.23
C GLY A 516 23.93 -12.73 27.12
N SER A 517 24.32 -13.33 25.98
CA SER A 517 24.34 -14.78 25.68
C SER A 517 25.08 -15.65 26.72
N SER A 518 25.79 -15.03 27.66
CA SER A 518 26.48 -15.60 28.83
C SER A 518 25.74 -16.63 29.71
N TYR A 519 24.42 -16.85 29.57
CA TYR A 519 23.70 -17.84 30.39
C TYR A 519 23.86 -19.28 29.88
N ASP A 520 23.91 -19.49 28.56
CA ASP A 520 24.06 -20.84 27.98
C ASP A 520 25.26 -21.01 27.04
N GLY A 521 25.98 -19.92 26.74
CA GLY A 521 27.17 -19.95 25.88
C GLY A 521 26.84 -20.35 24.43
N LYS A 522 25.64 -20.03 23.96
CA LYS A 522 25.17 -20.32 22.60
C LYS A 522 24.86 -19.03 21.84
N SER A 523 25.09 -19.07 20.52
CA SER A 523 24.65 -18.02 19.61
C SER A 523 23.13 -18.06 19.47
N HIS A 524 22.46 -16.94 19.76
CA HIS A 524 21.01 -16.78 19.54
C HIS A 524 20.71 -16.13 18.20
N LEU A 525 21.69 -15.49 17.56
CA LEU A 525 21.60 -14.93 16.21
C LEU A 525 21.68 -16.05 15.14
N ALA A 526 20.57 -16.75 14.95
CA ALA A 526 20.52 -17.94 14.09
C ALA A 526 19.27 -18.01 13.20
N ASN A 527 19.38 -18.67 12.04
CA ASN A 527 18.25 -18.89 11.11
C ASN A 527 17.63 -17.57 10.61
N ILE A 528 18.47 -16.59 10.28
CA ILE A 528 18.03 -15.27 9.82
C ILE A 528 17.97 -15.25 8.29
N ALA A 529 16.91 -14.67 7.73
CA ALA A 529 16.76 -14.46 6.29
C ALA A 529 16.63 -12.97 5.95
N VAL A 530 17.58 -12.42 5.20
CA VAL A 530 17.57 -11.04 4.68
C VAL A 530 17.44 -11.08 3.17
N LEU A 531 16.23 -10.86 2.65
CA LEU A 531 15.86 -11.23 1.28
C LEU A 531 15.22 -10.08 0.49
N ASN A 532 15.66 -9.84 -0.74
CA ASN A 532 14.98 -8.93 -1.69
C ASN A 532 14.80 -7.49 -1.16
N ASN A 533 15.72 -6.98 -0.35
CA ASN A 533 15.68 -5.60 0.14
C ASN A 533 16.51 -4.66 -0.76
N ILE A 534 16.20 -3.37 -0.70
CA ILE A 534 17.01 -2.31 -1.31
C ILE A 534 17.60 -1.47 -0.19
N PHE A 535 18.92 -1.37 -0.16
CA PHE A 535 19.70 -0.57 0.78
C PHE A 535 20.47 0.50 0.03
N ALA A 536 20.30 1.78 0.37
CA ALA A 536 20.99 2.88 -0.30
C ALA A 536 21.58 3.90 0.68
N GLY A 537 22.72 4.52 0.35
CA GLY A 537 23.31 5.63 1.12
C GLY A 537 24.00 5.26 2.46
N GLY A 538 23.53 4.20 3.13
CA GLY A 538 24.06 3.69 4.39
C GLY A 538 24.95 2.45 4.25
N SER A 539 25.40 1.95 5.40
CA SER A 539 26.34 0.81 5.51
C SER A 539 25.67 -0.49 5.99
N PHE A 540 26.37 -1.62 5.83
CA PHE A 540 26.04 -2.92 6.41
C PHE A 540 27.13 -3.39 7.37
N GLY A 541 26.73 -3.94 8.50
CA GLY A 541 27.65 -4.51 9.47
C GLY A 541 27.17 -5.80 10.11
N PHE A 542 28.10 -6.72 10.36
CA PHE A 542 27.96 -7.73 11.40
C PHE A 542 28.88 -7.37 12.57
N VAL A 543 28.33 -7.35 13.78
CA VAL A 543 29.06 -7.01 15.01
C VAL A 543 28.87 -8.09 16.06
N ASP A 544 29.93 -8.86 16.31
CA ASP A 544 29.97 -9.85 17.38
C ASP A 544 30.58 -9.22 18.63
N TYR A 545 29.81 -9.11 19.71
CA TYR A 545 30.31 -8.60 20.98
C TYR A 545 30.55 -9.79 21.91
N GLY A 546 31.82 -10.08 22.16
CA GLY A 546 32.19 -11.24 22.98
C GLY A 546 31.55 -11.22 24.37
N ASP A 547 31.21 -12.39 24.89
CA ASP A 547 30.58 -12.52 26.21
C ASP A 547 31.51 -12.09 27.36
N SER A 548 30.95 -11.35 28.32
CA SER A 548 31.69 -10.83 29.47
C SER A 548 32.18 -11.97 30.38
N GLY A 549 33.43 -12.41 30.19
CA GLY A 549 34.14 -13.35 31.05
C GLY A 549 34.77 -14.54 30.31
N ALA A 550 34.15 -14.96 29.20
CA ALA A 550 34.72 -15.91 28.25
C ALA A 550 34.76 -15.21 26.90
N GLN A 551 35.94 -14.78 26.46
CA GLN A 551 36.13 -14.09 25.18
C GLN A 551 35.90 -15.03 23.98
N THR A 552 34.68 -15.53 23.81
CA THR A 552 34.26 -16.41 22.72
C THR A 552 33.31 -15.64 21.81
N SER A 553 33.71 -15.45 20.56
CA SER A 553 32.83 -15.02 19.47
C SER A 553 31.85 -16.14 19.12
N HIS A 554 30.67 -15.78 18.64
CA HIS A 554 29.57 -16.70 18.35
C HIS A 554 29.36 -16.89 16.84
N GLY A 555 29.61 -15.84 16.04
CA GLY A 555 29.51 -15.85 14.59
C GLY A 555 28.08 -16.08 14.07
N LEU A 556 27.87 -15.93 12.76
CA LEU A 556 26.55 -16.16 12.14
C LEU A 556 26.21 -17.66 12.04
N LYS A 557 24.98 -18.04 12.41
CA LYS A 557 24.50 -19.43 12.30
C LYS A 557 23.31 -19.54 11.35
N ASN A 558 23.46 -20.26 10.25
CA ASN A 558 22.36 -20.49 9.30
C ASN A 558 21.70 -19.17 8.82
N VAL A 559 22.51 -18.14 8.56
CA VAL A 559 22.03 -16.83 8.11
C VAL A 559 22.12 -16.75 6.60
N THR A 560 21.02 -16.37 5.94
CA THR A 560 20.95 -16.14 4.50
C THR A 560 20.76 -14.67 4.20
N ILE A 561 21.70 -14.06 3.49
CA ILE A 561 21.60 -12.69 2.98
C ILE A 561 21.62 -12.77 1.46
N ALA A 562 20.45 -12.68 0.84
CA ALA A 562 20.32 -12.96 -0.58
C ALA A 562 19.40 -12.05 -1.36
N ASN A 563 19.73 -11.85 -2.65
CA ASN A 563 18.92 -11.07 -3.60
C ASN A 563 18.71 -9.60 -3.20
N ASN A 564 19.59 -9.03 -2.37
CA ASN A 564 19.48 -7.64 -1.97
C ASN A 564 20.24 -6.74 -2.94
N THR A 565 19.80 -5.49 -3.06
CA THR A 565 20.52 -4.45 -3.81
C THR A 565 21.12 -3.45 -2.84
N TRP A 566 22.41 -3.19 -2.96
CA TRP A 566 23.18 -2.27 -2.14
C TRP A 566 23.75 -1.15 -3.00
N VAL A 567 23.41 0.08 -2.67
CA VAL A 567 23.94 1.28 -3.34
C VAL A 567 24.71 2.11 -2.30
N VAL A 568 26.02 2.00 -2.33
CA VAL A 568 26.93 2.60 -1.36
C VAL A 568 27.50 3.91 -1.89
N GLY A 569 27.31 5.00 -1.13
CA GLY A 569 27.78 6.34 -1.48
C GLY A 569 29.28 6.55 -1.29
N ALA A 570 29.84 7.56 -2.00
CA ALA A 570 31.28 7.75 -2.22
C ALA A 570 32.11 8.25 -1.02
N ASN A 571 31.50 8.55 0.14
CA ASN A 571 32.18 9.25 1.22
C ASN A 571 31.71 8.80 2.61
N GLN A 572 32.03 7.56 2.97
CA GLN A 572 31.94 7.13 4.36
C GLN A 572 32.98 7.91 5.21
N PRO A 573 32.64 8.28 6.47
CA PRO A 573 33.59 8.88 7.39
C PRO A 573 34.83 8.01 7.56
N SER A 574 36.01 8.62 7.68
CA SER A 574 37.28 7.90 7.84
C SER A 574 37.21 6.87 8.99
N GLY A 575 37.40 5.58 8.68
CA GLY A 575 37.40 4.50 9.66
C GLY A 575 36.08 3.76 9.84
N ILE A 576 35.06 4.01 9.02
CA ILE A 576 33.85 3.18 8.90
C ILE A 576 33.89 2.48 7.56
N SER A 577 33.82 1.15 7.58
CA SER A 577 33.63 0.38 6.36
C SER A 577 32.14 0.31 6.04
N PRO A 578 31.71 0.58 4.81
CA PRO A 578 30.32 0.39 4.42
C PRO A 578 29.91 -1.07 4.38
N PHE A 579 30.88 -2.00 4.35
CA PHE A 579 30.68 -3.42 4.61
C PHE A 579 31.71 -3.89 5.63
N GLY A 580 31.27 -4.20 6.85
CA GLY A 580 32.14 -4.59 7.95
C GLY A 580 31.74 -5.90 8.61
N TRP A 581 32.67 -6.84 8.69
CA TRP A 581 32.58 -8.00 9.59
C TRP A 581 33.51 -7.73 10.77
N LYS A 582 32.93 -7.43 11.94
CA LYS A 582 33.70 -6.94 13.09
C LYS A 582 33.42 -7.78 14.33
N HIS A 583 34.44 -8.51 14.79
CA HIS A 583 34.47 -9.04 16.15
C HIS A 583 35.01 -7.95 17.09
N THR A 584 34.26 -7.57 18.11
CA THR A 584 34.70 -6.58 19.10
C THR A 584 35.40 -7.30 20.27
N GLY A 585 36.73 -7.12 20.37
CA GLY A 585 37.57 -7.75 21.40
C GLY A 585 39.00 -8.01 20.93
N THR A 586 39.95 -8.20 21.85
CA THR A 586 41.41 -8.36 21.58
C THR A 586 41.81 -9.63 20.82
N GLN A 587 40.87 -10.43 20.31
CA GLN A 587 41.20 -11.54 19.42
C GLN A 587 41.20 -11.10 17.95
N SER A 588 42.26 -10.40 17.55
CA SER A 588 42.67 -10.29 16.15
C SER A 588 43.30 -11.59 15.61
N GLY A 589 42.88 -12.76 16.09
CA GLY A 589 43.54 -14.05 15.76
C GLY A 589 42.80 -15.37 16.08
N GLY A 590 41.55 -15.35 16.55
CA GLY A 590 40.71 -16.56 16.66
C GLY A 590 40.00 -16.88 15.34
N ALA A 591 39.70 -18.17 15.07
CA ALA A 591 38.93 -18.54 13.88
C ALA A 591 37.47 -18.07 14.01
N ASP A 592 36.92 -17.41 12.99
CA ASP A 592 35.52 -17.02 12.94
C ASP A 592 34.62 -18.27 13.11
N PRO A 593 33.76 -18.31 14.14
CA PRO A 593 32.90 -19.45 14.41
C PRO A 593 31.64 -19.46 13.56
N SER A 594 31.45 -18.53 12.62
CA SER A 594 30.32 -18.56 11.68
C SER A 594 30.21 -19.92 10.99
N SER A 595 28.97 -20.34 10.69
CA SER A 595 28.72 -21.66 10.11
C SER A 595 27.40 -21.73 9.36
N ASN A 596 27.41 -22.40 8.21
CA ASN A 596 26.24 -22.61 7.37
C ASN A 596 25.52 -21.30 6.99
N SER A 597 26.26 -20.20 6.90
CA SER A 597 25.67 -18.91 6.50
C SER A 597 26.06 -18.61 5.05
N VAL A 598 25.22 -17.86 4.35
CA VAL A 598 25.38 -17.58 2.92
C VAL A 598 25.09 -16.11 2.65
N PHE A 599 25.97 -15.49 1.88
CA PHE A 599 25.80 -14.18 1.28
C PHE A 599 25.78 -14.37 -0.23
N GLU A 600 24.60 -14.39 -0.85
CA GLU A 600 24.48 -14.80 -2.26
C GLU A 600 23.57 -13.95 -3.13
N ASN A 601 23.89 -13.90 -4.43
CA ASN A 601 23.05 -13.25 -5.44
C ASN A 601 22.67 -11.78 -5.10
N ASN A 602 23.54 -11.07 -4.39
CA ASN A 602 23.35 -9.65 -4.10
C ASN A 602 23.95 -8.79 -5.22
N ILE A 603 23.36 -7.62 -5.43
CA ILE A 603 23.91 -6.57 -6.30
C ILE A 603 24.53 -5.51 -5.40
N ILE A 604 25.82 -5.24 -5.56
CA ILE A 604 26.55 -4.27 -4.77
C ILE A 604 27.19 -3.26 -5.69
N ILE A 605 26.80 -2.00 -5.50
CA ILE A 605 27.19 -0.89 -6.35
C ILE A 605 27.83 0.16 -5.43
N THR A 606 29.08 0.56 -5.70
CA THR A 606 29.80 1.59 -4.94
C THR A 606 30.30 2.73 -5.82
N ALA A 607 30.37 3.92 -5.23
CA ALA A 607 30.98 5.10 -5.82
C ALA A 607 32.43 5.37 -5.33
N ASP A 608 32.94 4.66 -4.31
CA ASP A 608 34.33 4.83 -3.83
C ASP A 608 35.33 3.95 -4.60
N THR A 609 36.58 4.43 -4.66
CA THR A 609 37.65 3.84 -5.46
C THR A 609 38.77 3.18 -4.67
N SER A 610 38.72 3.08 -3.32
CA SER A 610 39.80 2.36 -2.64
C SER A 610 39.64 1.85 -1.19
N GLN A 611 38.54 1.92 -0.43
CA GLN A 611 38.54 1.37 0.96
C GLN A 611 37.37 0.45 1.34
N ASP A 612 36.24 0.55 0.66
CA ASP A 612 34.98 -0.06 1.08
C ASP A 612 34.98 -1.60 1.18
N PHE A 613 35.74 -2.27 0.33
CA PHE A 613 35.81 -3.75 0.29
C PHE A 613 36.97 -4.33 1.09
N ALA A 614 37.85 -3.49 1.65
CA ALA A 614 39.03 -3.97 2.37
C ALA A 614 38.65 -4.80 3.62
N GLN A 615 37.53 -4.47 4.27
CA GLN A 615 37.09 -5.08 5.54
C GLN A 615 36.04 -6.20 5.38
N MET A 616 35.48 -6.43 4.18
CA MET A 616 34.81 -7.73 3.90
C MET A 616 35.81 -8.90 3.95
N LEU A 617 37.11 -8.60 3.88
CA LEU A 617 38.15 -9.56 3.51
C LEU A 617 39.17 -9.88 4.61
N THR A 618 38.96 -9.41 5.84
CA THR A 618 39.99 -9.55 6.89
C THR A 618 39.43 -9.76 8.30
N PRO A 619 39.73 -10.89 8.96
CA PRO A 619 40.28 -12.16 8.44
C PRO A 619 39.19 -13.07 7.82
N PRO A 620 39.53 -14.20 7.16
CA PRO A 620 38.57 -15.02 6.42
C PRO A 620 37.40 -15.46 7.32
N VAL A 621 36.21 -15.11 6.88
CA VAL A 621 34.93 -15.46 7.49
C VAL A 621 34.70 -16.96 7.25
N SER A 622 35.23 -17.80 8.13
CA SER A 622 35.06 -19.26 8.05
C SER A 622 33.57 -19.60 8.23
N GLY A 623 33.04 -20.48 7.38
CA GLY A 623 31.65 -20.95 7.47
C GLY A 623 30.58 -20.00 6.92
N VAL A 624 30.98 -18.95 6.19
CA VAL A 624 30.10 -18.10 5.37
C VAL A 624 30.44 -18.29 3.90
N ALA A 625 29.49 -18.79 3.11
CA ALA A 625 29.63 -18.90 1.66
C ALA A 625 29.31 -17.56 0.99
N VAL A 626 30.12 -17.15 0.01
CA VAL A 626 29.95 -15.89 -0.73
C VAL A 626 29.85 -16.24 -2.22
N ASP A 627 28.62 -16.33 -2.73
CA ASP A 627 28.34 -16.95 -4.03
C ASP A 627 27.43 -16.08 -4.93
N TYR A 628 27.71 -16.03 -6.24
CA TYR A 628 26.93 -15.33 -7.25
C TYR A 628 26.66 -13.83 -6.99
N ASN A 629 27.50 -13.15 -6.22
CA ASN A 629 27.33 -11.71 -5.98
C ASN A 629 27.89 -10.89 -7.14
N VAL A 630 27.19 -9.81 -7.47
CA VAL A 630 27.54 -8.88 -8.54
C VAL A 630 28.07 -7.58 -7.94
N TYR A 631 29.25 -7.16 -8.38
CA TYR A 631 29.93 -5.97 -7.88
C TYR A 631 30.12 -4.94 -9.02
N GLY A 632 29.77 -3.68 -8.77
CA GLY A 632 29.93 -2.58 -9.72
C GLY A 632 30.54 -1.33 -9.06
N GLY A 633 31.55 -0.74 -9.72
CA GLY A 633 32.18 0.51 -9.25
C GLY A 633 33.42 0.89 -10.08
N PRO A 634 33.79 2.18 -10.15
CA PRO A 634 34.82 2.68 -11.07
C PRO A 634 36.28 2.46 -10.64
N GLY A 635 36.56 1.83 -9.48
CA GLY A 635 37.86 1.96 -8.79
C GLY A 635 38.71 0.70 -8.53
N MET A 636 39.82 0.92 -7.81
CA MET A 636 40.74 -0.12 -7.35
C MET A 636 40.24 -0.72 -6.02
N TRP A 637 40.23 -2.04 -5.92
CA TRP A 637 39.75 -2.81 -4.79
C TRP A 637 40.92 -3.17 -3.87
N MET A 638 40.72 -3.06 -2.55
CA MET A 638 41.78 -3.38 -1.58
C MET A 638 41.82 -4.86 -1.23
N VAL A 639 43.03 -5.40 -1.13
CA VAL A 639 43.32 -6.72 -0.55
C VAL A 639 44.46 -6.55 0.45
N GLY A 640 44.14 -6.55 1.75
CA GLY A 640 45.08 -6.12 2.79
C GLY A 640 45.52 -4.66 2.56
N ASN A 641 46.83 -4.41 2.56
CA ASN A 641 47.39 -3.07 2.31
C ASN A 641 47.60 -2.74 0.81
N ASN A 642 47.20 -3.63 -0.11
CA ASN A 642 47.47 -3.48 -1.54
C ASN A 642 46.21 -3.11 -2.33
N ARG A 643 46.31 -2.11 -3.20
CA ARG A 643 45.28 -1.77 -4.19
C ARG A 643 45.41 -2.68 -5.43
N ARG A 644 44.32 -3.32 -5.83
CA ARG A 644 44.21 -4.20 -7.02
C ARG A 644 43.05 -3.76 -7.91
N ASN A 645 43.04 -4.12 -9.19
CA ASN A 645 41.80 -4.00 -9.99
C ASN A 645 40.84 -5.16 -9.65
N PHE A 646 39.61 -5.14 -10.17
CA PHE A 646 38.61 -6.18 -9.87
C PHE A 646 39.13 -7.61 -10.13
N ALA A 647 39.77 -7.85 -11.28
CA ALA A 647 40.35 -9.16 -11.60
C ALA A 647 41.44 -9.60 -10.60
N GLY A 648 42.30 -8.67 -10.16
CA GLY A 648 43.33 -8.93 -9.15
C GLY A 648 42.76 -9.13 -7.74
N TRP A 649 41.62 -8.53 -7.44
CA TRP A 649 40.85 -8.73 -6.20
C TRP A 649 40.13 -10.08 -6.21
N GLN A 650 39.39 -10.40 -7.28
CA GLN A 650 38.75 -11.70 -7.50
C GLN A 650 39.75 -12.85 -7.44
N GLY A 651 40.92 -12.69 -8.09
CA GLY A 651 41.99 -13.69 -8.03
C GLY A 651 42.59 -13.90 -6.64
N ALA A 652 42.46 -12.93 -5.72
CA ALA A 652 42.83 -13.09 -4.32
C ALA A 652 41.74 -13.77 -3.47
N GLN A 653 40.53 -13.94 -4.01
CA GLN A 653 39.37 -14.59 -3.39
C GLN A 653 38.98 -15.87 -4.13
N SER A 654 39.93 -16.76 -4.36
CA SER A 654 39.77 -17.92 -5.27
C SER A 654 38.68 -18.94 -4.86
N GLY A 655 38.08 -18.80 -3.68
CA GLY A 655 36.97 -19.63 -3.20
C GLY A 655 35.59 -18.99 -3.32
N TRP A 656 35.48 -17.77 -3.84
CA TRP A 656 34.22 -17.03 -3.97
C TRP A 656 33.75 -16.96 -5.43
N ASP A 657 32.45 -17.14 -5.65
CA ASP A 657 31.84 -16.95 -6.97
C ASP A 657 31.32 -15.50 -7.08
N VAL A 658 32.07 -14.64 -7.75
CA VAL A 658 31.79 -13.19 -7.84
C VAL A 658 31.93 -12.69 -9.27
N HIS A 659 31.05 -11.76 -9.66
CA HIS A 659 31.01 -11.21 -11.01
C HIS A 659 31.12 -9.67 -10.99
N SER A 660 31.73 -9.08 -12.01
CA SER A 660 31.78 -7.62 -12.18
C SER A 660 30.73 -7.12 -13.17
N VAL A 661 30.22 -5.92 -12.93
CA VAL A 661 29.62 -5.07 -13.98
C VAL A 661 30.71 -4.15 -14.54
N ASN A 662 30.76 -3.98 -15.87
CA ASN A 662 31.85 -3.26 -16.54
C ASN A 662 31.87 -1.77 -16.14
N PRO A 663 32.97 -1.21 -15.60
CA PRO A 663 33.09 0.21 -15.28
C PRO A 663 32.94 1.16 -16.48
N ALA A 664 33.12 0.65 -17.71
CA ALA A 664 32.95 1.41 -18.95
C ALA A 664 31.49 1.47 -19.45
N ASP A 665 30.54 0.83 -18.76
CA ASP A 665 29.11 1.00 -19.07
C ASP A 665 28.67 2.41 -18.68
N ALA A 666 28.28 3.21 -19.68
CA ALA A 666 27.91 4.62 -19.53
C ALA A 666 26.75 4.89 -18.53
N GLY A 667 25.99 3.86 -18.14
CA GLY A 667 24.92 3.96 -17.12
C GLY A 667 25.40 3.86 -15.67
N LEU A 668 26.66 3.49 -15.42
CA LEU A 668 27.27 3.51 -14.08
C LEU A 668 28.11 4.76 -13.81
N ALA A 669 28.31 5.60 -14.83
CA ALA A 669 29.07 6.86 -14.73
C ALA A 669 28.35 7.94 -13.88
N ASP A 670 27.03 7.80 -13.65
CA ASP A 670 26.20 8.76 -12.92
C ASP A 670 26.10 8.47 -11.40
N ILE A 671 26.79 7.43 -10.91
CA ILE A 671 26.81 7.12 -9.46
C ILE A 671 27.54 8.19 -8.63
N THR A 672 28.30 9.06 -9.29
CA THR A 672 28.95 10.22 -8.68
C THR A 672 27.93 11.25 -8.16
N GLU A 673 26.62 11.14 -8.44
CA GLU A 673 25.59 11.94 -7.76
C GLU A 673 25.50 11.64 -6.24
N PHE A 674 25.99 10.49 -5.77
CA PHE A 674 26.22 10.25 -4.32
C PHE A 674 27.56 10.86 -3.82
N SER A 675 28.32 11.51 -4.71
CA SER A 675 29.58 12.22 -4.39
C SER A 675 29.37 13.75 -4.38
N ARG A 676 29.22 14.27 -3.16
CA ARG A 676 29.50 15.61 -2.58
C ARG A 676 29.50 16.94 -3.37
N THR A 677 29.32 17.04 -4.68
CA THR A 677 29.53 18.35 -5.34
C THR A 677 28.48 18.71 -6.39
N ALA A 678 27.34 19.24 -5.93
CA ALA A 678 26.85 20.56 -6.29
C ALA A 678 25.62 20.89 -5.42
N ALA A 679 25.67 22.05 -4.76
CA ALA A 679 24.64 22.56 -3.88
C ALA A 679 23.28 22.71 -4.60
N ASP A 680 22.22 22.45 -3.83
CA ASP A 680 20.79 22.54 -4.18
C ASP A 680 20.28 21.50 -5.20
N GLN A 681 19.41 20.56 -4.75
CA GLN A 681 18.43 19.76 -5.55
C GLN A 681 18.58 18.22 -5.67
N LEU A 682 19.41 17.52 -4.90
CA LEU A 682 19.60 16.07 -5.12
C LEU A 682 18.55 15.17 -4.43
N VAL A 683 17.33 15.13 -4.97
CA VAL A 683 16.52 13.89 -4.98
C VAL A 683 17.05 13.05 -6.14
N TYR A 684 17.58 11.87 -5.86
CA TYR A 684 18.00 10.94 -6.91
C TYR A 684 16.79 10.56 -7.78
N ASP A 685 16.87 10.84 -9.09
CA ASP A 685 15.89 10.35 -10.07
C ASP A 685 16.15 8.85 -10.31
N TRP A 686 15.39 8.01 -9.61
CA TRP A 686 15.44 6.55 -9.70
C TRP A 686 15.20 5.99 -11.11
N THR A 687 14.72 6.80 -12.07
CA THR A 687 14.62 6.36 -13.47
C THR A 687 15.99 6.21 -14.14
N LYS A 688 17.06 6.77 -13.55
CA LYS A 688 18.44 6.66 -14.01
C LYS A 688 19.20 5.43 -13.47
N ALA A 689 18.70 4.76 -12.42
CA ALA A 689 19.24 3.48 -11.93
C ALA A 689 18.81 2.31 -12.84
N ARG A 690 19.17 2.36 -14.13
CA ARG A 690 18.86 1.29 -15.08
C ARG A 690 20.15 0.62 -15.55
N PRO A 691 20.28 -0.71 -15.42
CA PRO A 691 21.29 -1.45 -16.15
C PRO A 691 21.13 -1.13 -17.65
N VAL A 692 22.23 -0.77 -18.31
CA VAL A 692 22.22 -0.43 -19.74
C VAL A 692 21.80 -1.65 -20.54
N THR A 693 21.15 -1.45 -21.69
CA THR A 693 20.88 -2.52 -22.64
C THR A 693 22.21 -3.15 -23.07
N GLY A 694 22.50 -4.37 -22.61
CA GLY A 694 23.80 -5.03 -22.75
C GLY A 694 24.46 -5.44 -21.42
N SER A 695 23.99 -4.94 -20.28
CA SER A 695 24.29 -5.53 -18.97
C SER A 695 23.66 -6.94 -18.91
N PRO A 696 24.33 -7.96 -18.32
CA PRO A 696 23.90 -9.35 -18.43
C PRO A 696 22.45 -9.50 -18.01
N THR A 697 21.63 -9.91 -18.98
CA THR A 697 20.22 -10.22 -18.78
C THR A 697 20.13 -11.34 -17.75
N VAL A 698 19.40 -11.13 -16.65
CA VAL A 698 18.88 -12.22 -15.82
C VAL A 698 18.21 -13.19 -16.79
N GLY A 699 18.77 -14.40 -16.90
CA GLY A 699 18.75 -15.18 -18.13
C GLY A 699 17.37 -15.44 -18.74
N THR A 700 17.23 -15.07 -20.02
CA THR A 700 16.24 -15.69 -20.91
C THR A 700 16.82 -17.01 -21.44
N GLY A 701 16.43 -18.13 -20.83
CA GLY A 701 16.53 -19.44 -21.44
C GLY A 701 15.30 -19.75 -22.30
N THR A 702 15.27 -19.18 -23.51
CA THR A 702 14.43 -19.55 -24.68
C THR A 702 12.93 -19.81 -24.50
N GLY A 703 12.10 -18.81 -24.85
CA GLY A 703 10.91 -19.00 -25.68
C GLY A 703 9.53 -18.63 -25.09
N ALA A 704 9.13 -17.35 -25.15
CA ALA A 704 7.80 -16.88 -25.63
C ALA A 704 7.65 -15.35 -25.47
N PRO A 705 6.95 -14.65 -26.39
CA PRO A 705 6.81 -13.20 -26.42
C PRO A 705 5.71 -12.68 -25.47
N ASN A 706 5.91 -11.46 -24.96
CA ASN A 706 5.06 -10.67 -24.06
C ASN A 706 5.28 -10.89 -22.55
N ALA A 707 6.07 -10.02 -21.92
CA ALA A 707 5.90 -9.69 -20.51
C ALA A 707 6.33 -8.24 -20.23
N GLN A 708 5.42 -7.46 -19.67
CA GLN A 708 5.69 -6.23 -18.93
C GLN A 708 6.48 -6.59 -17.66
N THR A 709 7.43 -5.75 -17.25
CA THR A 709 7.99 -5.82 -15.89
C THR A 709 6.99 -5.22 -14.92
N ASP A 710 6.14 -6.12 -14.42
CA ASP A 710 5.26 -5.99 -13.27
C ASP A 710 6.00 -6.59 -12.05
N PHE A 711 5.96 -5.90 -10.91
CA PHE A 711 6.53 -6.39 -9.66
C PHE A 711 5.56 -7.31 -8.87
N SER A 712 4.39 -7.66 -9.45
CA SER A 712 3.43 -8.60 -8.86
C SER A 712 3.83 -10.10 -8.95
N GLY A 713 5.02 -10.42 -9.47
CA GLY A 713 5.39 -11.79 -9.89
C GLY A 713 6.54 -12.49 -9.15
N ALA A 714 6.81 -12.23 -7.87
CA ALA A 714 7.91 -12.91 -7.15
C ALA A 714 7.50 -14.25 -6.50
N VAL A 715 6.97 -15.18 -7.30
CA VAL A 715 7.06 -16.62 -7.01
C VAL A 715 7.74 -17.27 -8.21
N ARG A 716 8.91 -17.90 -8.00
CA ARG A 716 9.58 -18.65 -9.06
C ARG A 716 8.84 -19.97 -9.29
N GLY A 717 8.11 -20.04 -10.41
CA GLY A 717 7.63 -21.29 -11.01
C GLY A 717 8.79 -22.08 -11.63
N ASP A 718 8.91 -23.32 -11.17
CA ASP A 718 9.37 -24.55 -11.84
C ASP A 718 10.32 -24.50 -13.06
N GLY A 719 11.51 -25.11 -12.88
CA GLY A 719 12.26 -25.67 -14.01
C GLY A 719 13.79 -25.73 -13.90
N GLY A 720 14.34 -26.36 -12.86
CA GLY A 720 15.69 -26.93 -12.92
C GLY A 720 16.86 -26.04 -12.47
N LYS A 721 16.94 -25.77 -11.15
CA LYS A 721 18.14 -25.72 -10.28
C LYS A 721 17.76 -25.00 -8.98
N THR A 722 17.63 -25.78 -7.89
CA THR A 722 17.43 -25.26 -6.54
C THR A 722 18.73 -24.67 -6.00
N ILE A 723 18.67 -23.39 -5.63
CA ILE A 723 19.60 -22.76 -4.69
C ILE A 723 19.24 -23.30 -3.31
N GLY A 724 20.17 -23.99 -2.64
CA GLY A 724 20.00 -24.57 -1.32
C GLY A 724 20.10 -26.10 -1.27
N ALA A 725 21.33 -26.62 -1.17
CA ALA A 725 21.62 -27.85 -0.44
C ALA A 725 23.07 -27.79 0.07
N LEU A 726 23.22 -27.54 1.38
CA LEU A 726 24.51 -27.60 2.11
C LEU A 726 24.77 -29.03 2.62
N VAL A 727 26.03 -29.49 2.60
CA VAL A 727 26.82 -30.11 3.71
C VAL A 727 28.06 -30.90 3.20
N SER A 728 29.19 -30.67 3.90
CA SER A 728 30.62 -31.09 3.85
C SER A 728 30.98 -32.61 3.88
N THR A 729 32.21 -33.17 3.71
CA THR A 729 33.61 -32.83 4.12
C THR A 729 34.68 -33.73 3.40
N GLY A 730 35.95 -33.26 3.30
CA GLY A 730 37.17 -34.02 3.71
C GLY A 730 38.04 -34.75 2.65
N GLY A 731 39.37 -34.49 2.61
CA GLY A 731 40.34 -34.99 1.60
C GLY A 731 41.25 -36.19 1.98
N GLY A 732 42.22 -36.53 1.12
CA GLY A 732 43.41 -37.39 1.41
C GLY A 732 43.49 -38.77 0.73
N GLY A 733 44.57 -39.08 -0.01
CA GLY A 733 44.69 -40.22 -0.94
C GLY A 733 45.54 -41.45 -0.52
N GLY A 734 45.47 -42.51 -1.33
CA GLY A 734 46.33 -43.71 -1.27
C GLY A 734 45.85 -44.87 -2.16
N GLY A 735 46.57 -45.16 -3.25
CA GLY A 735 46.63 -46.46 -3.99
C GLY A 735 45.35 -47.20 -4.41
N GLY A 736 44.17 -46.61 -4.25
CA GLY A 736 42.89 -47.26 -4.45
C GLY A 736 42.44 -47.25 -5.90
N LYS A 737 41.59 -48.22 -6.26
CA LYS A 737 40.69 -48.08 -7.41
C LYS A 737 40.10 -46.65 -7.39
N ALA A 738 40.00 -46.00 -8.55
CA ALA A 738 39.55 -44.61 -8.63
C ALA A 738 38.24 -44.46 -7.84
N ALA A 739 38.21 -43.51 -6.89
CA ALA A 739 37.03 -43.27 -6.09
C ALA A 739 35.88 -42.88 -7.04
N SER A 740 34.72 -43.47 -6.80
CA SER A 740 33.51 -43.14 -7.54
C SER A 740 32.48 -42.51 -6.62
N SER A 741 31.69 -41.60 -7.17
CA SER A 741 30.49 -41.08 -6.53
C SER A 741 29.27 -41.48 -7.34
N VAL A 742 28.21 -41.88 -6.65
CA VAL A 742 26.91 -42.20 -7.25
C VAL A 742 25.96 -41.04 -6.99
N ALA A 743 25.66 -40.27 -8.03
CA ALA A 743 24.58 -39.30 -8.00
C ALA A 743 23.28 -40.01 -8.38
N LEU A 744 22.42 -40.28 -7.39
CA LEU A 744 21.10 -40.84 -7.60
C LEU A 744 20.07 -39.72 -7.75
N ASN A 745 19.41 -39.67 -8.90
CA ASN A 745 18.21 -38.87 -9.11
C ASN A 745 16.99 -39.78 -9.12
N VAL A 746 16.00 -39.48 -8.28
CA VAL A 746 14.71 -40.18 -8.25
C VAL A 746 13.64 -39.17 -8.64
N SER A 747 13.02 -39.36 -9.81
CA SER A 747 12.05 -38.40 -10.35
C SER A 747 10.84 -39.12 -10.95
N PRO A 748 9.61 -38.65 -10.70
CA PRO A 748 9.27 -37.53 -9.80
C PRO A 748 9.45 -37.87 -8.30
N ASN A 749 9.78 -36.89 -7.47
CA ASN A 749 9.82 -37.00 -6.00
C ASN A 749 9.38 -35.65 -5.38
N PRO A 750 8.24 -35.57 -4.68
CA PRO A 750 7.33 -36.67 -4.36
C PRO A 750 6.65 -37.25 -5.61
N ALA A 751 6.31 -38.55 -5.56
CA ALA A 751 5.53 -39.26 -6.57
C ALA A 751 4.12 -39.56 -6.04
N THR A 752 3.17 -39.85 -6.92
CA THR A 752 1.83 -40.32 -6.55
C THR A 752 1.70 -41.84 -6.76
N SER A 753 0.88 -42.51 -5.96
CA SER A 753 0.65 -43.97 -6.07
C SER A 753 0.25 -44.37 -7.50
N GLY A 754 0.99 -45.33 -8.08
CA GLY A 754 0.82 -45.78 -9.46
C GLY A 754 1.55 -44.94 -10.53
N GLN A 755 2.16 -43.80 -10.16
CA GLN A 755 2.99 -43.01 -11.06
C GLN A 755 4.34 -43.69 -11.27
N SER A 756 4.80 -43.76 -12.53
CA SER A 756 6.12 -44.31 -12.85
C SER A 756 7.22 -43.38 -12.33
N VAL A 757 8.03 -43.88 -11.40
CA VAL A 757 9.21 -43.20 -10.87
C VAL A 757 10.45 -43.74 -11.56
N THR A 758 11.27 -42.83 -12.09
CA THR A 758 12.55 -43.16 -12.73
C THR A 758 13.70 -42.84 -11.79
N MET A 759 14.47 -43.86 -11.46
CA MET A 759 15.71 -43.80 -10.69
C MET A 759 16.87 -43.82 -11.67
N THR A 760 17.69 -42.77 -11.66
CA THR A 760 18.86 -42.64 -12.53
C THR A 760 20.09 -42.45 -11.65
N ALA A 761 20.98 -43.43 -11.68
CA ALA A 761 22.26 -43.39 -11.01
C ALA A 761 23.34 -42.99 -12.02
N THR A 762 23.95 -41.82 -11.81
CA THR A 762 25.11 -41.35 -12.58
C THR A 762 26.37 -41.60 -11.76
N ILE A 763 27.29 -42.38 -12.31
CA ILE A 763 28.55 -42.71 -11.68
C ILE A 763 29.62 -41.78 -12.23
N SER A 764 30.28 -41.03 -11.36
CA SER A 764 31.46 -40.23 -11.71
C SER A 764 32.70 -40.82 -11.07
N SER A 765 33.78 -40.95 -11.85
CA SER A 765 35.12 -41.30 -11.36
C SER A 765 36.16 -40.49 -12.13
N SER A 766 37.30 -40.19 -11.51
CA SER A 766 38.39 -39.47 -12.17
C SER A 766 39.07 -40.35 -13.24
N GLY A 767 39.20 -39.81 -14.46
CA GLY A 767 40.11 -40.33 -15.48
C GLY A 767 39.60 -41.45 -16.40
N THR A 768 38.47 -42.12 -16.13
CA THR A 768 37.86 -43.13 -17.03
C THR A 768 36.33 -43.20 -16.87
N THR A 769 35.62 -43.59 -17.93
CA THR A 769 34.15 -43.79 -17.89
C THR A 769 33.80 -45.05 -17.09
N PRO A 770 32.96 -44.98 -16.05
CA PRO A 770 32.60 -46.14 -15.25
C PRO A 770 31.84 -47.24 -16.02
N THR A 771 32.26 -48.49 -15.82
CA THR A 771 31.62 -49.70 -16.35
C THR A 771 31.20 -50.63 -15.21
N GLY A 772 30.19 -51.48 -15.39
CA GLY A 772 29.74 -52.43 -14.37
C GLY A 772 28.24 -52.33 -14.11
N THR A 773 27.80 -52.66 -12.91
CA THR A 773 26.39 -52.72 -12.55
C THR A 773 26.04 -51.84 -11.36
N VAL A 774 24.84 -51.28 -11.36
CA VAL A 774 24.23 -50.54 -10.26
C VAL A 774 22.99 -51.28 -9.79
N THR A 775 22.88 -51.51 -8.48
CA THR A 775 21.71 -52.09 -7.83
C THR A 775 20.92 -50.98 -7.11
N PHE A 776 19.68 -50.76 -7.51
CA PHE A 776 18.72 -49.88 -6.85
C PHE A 776 18.00 -50.66 -5.74
N VAL A 777 17.95 -50.09 -4.54
CA VAL A 777 17.33 -50.69 -3.35
C VAL A 777 16.38 -49.70 -2.67
N ASP A 778 15.33 -50.22 -2.05
CA ASP A 778 14.43 -49.51 -1.15
C ASP A 778 14.56 -50.11 0.26
N GLY A 779 15.21 -49.37 1.17
CA GLY A 779 15.64 -49.90 2.45
C GLY A 779 16.57 -51.11 2.26
N SER A 780 16.13 -52.30 2.67
CA SER A 780 16.85 -53.57 2.46
C SER A 780 16.39 -54.36 1.22
N THR A 781 15.33 -53.92 0.54
CA THR A 781 14.74 -54.66 -0.58
C THR A 781 15.40 -54.25 -1.89
N THR A 782 15.92 -55.21 -2.65
CA THR A 782 16.44 -54.94 -3.99
C THR A 782 15.30 -54.73 -4.97
N LEU A 783 15.26 -53.57 -5.63
CA LEU A 783 14.29 -53.26 -6.68
C LEU A 783 14.77 -53.78 -8.03
N LYS A 784 16.01 -53.45 -8.41
CA LYS A 784 16.59 -53.86 -9.70
C LYS A 784 18.11 -53.70 -9.72
N THR A 785 18.81 -54.60 -10.41
CA THR A 785 20.19 -54.39 -10.87
C THR A 785 20.21 -54.06 -12.36
N SER A 786 20.87 -52.97 -12.72
CA SER A 786 21.01 -52.47 -14.10
C SER A 786 22.48 -52.32 -14.48
N THR A 787 22.84 -52.60 -15.73
CA THR A 787 24.18 -52.37 -16.28
C THR A 787 24.39 -50.89 -16.62
N LEU A 788 25.61 -50.39 -16.43
CA LEU A 788 26.00 -49.04 -16.82
C LEU A 788 26.12 -48.93 -18.34
N SER A 789 25.58 -47.85 -18.90
CA SER A 789 25.80 -47.39 -20.26
C SER A 789 26.26 -45.93 -20.21
N GLY A 790 27.49 -45.66 -20.66
CA GLY A 790 28.06 -44.31 -20.62
C GLY A 790 28.18 -43.71 -19.21
N GLY A 791 28.41 -44.53 -18.18
CA GLY A 791 28.48 -44.10 -16.78
C GLY A 791 27.12 -43.89 -16.09
N VAL A 792 26.01 -44.21 -16.77
CA VAL A 792 24.65 -44.05 -16.23
C VAL A 792 23.92 -45.39 -16.21
N ALA A 793 23.19 -45.64 -15.12
CA ALA A 793 22.20 -46.73 -15.02
C ALA A 793 20.84 -46.11 -14.68
N SER A 794 19.78 -46.61 -15.32
CA SER A 794 18.42 -46.15 -15.06
C SER A 794 17.48 -47.33 -14.81
N PHE A 795 16.45 -47.10 -14.01
CA PHE A 795 15.39 -48.04 -13.68
C PHE A 795 14.09 -47.26 -13.43
N SER A 796 12.97 -47.71 -13.99
CA SER A 796 11.67 -47.10 -13.76
C SER A 796 10.69 -48.13 -13.16
N THR A 797 9.93 -47.72 -12.16
CA THR A 797 8.90 -48.54 -11.51
C THR A 797 7.70 -47.71 -11.10
N SER A 798 6.49 -48.27 -11.22
CA SER A 798 5.23 -47.68 -10.75
C SER A 798 4.62 -48.45 -9.57
N SER A 799 5.32 -49.48 -9.06
CA SER A 799 4.78 -50.44 -8.10
C SER A 799 5.14 -50.15 -6.63
N LEU A 800 5.76 -48.99 -6.34
CA LEU A 800 6.07 -48.61 -4.97
C LEU A 800 4.78 -48.27 -4.22
N ALA A 801 4.67 -48.75 -2.99
CA ALA A 801 3.50 -48.55 -2.15
C ALA A 801 3.37 -47.07 -1.71
N VAL A 802 2.28 -46.71 -1.05
CA VAL A 802 2.14 -45.38 -0.45
C VAL A 802 3.00 -45.32 0.81
N GLY A 803 3.78 -44.25 0.96
CA GLY A 803 4.64 -44.01 2.11
C GLY A 803 5.98 -43.40 1.74
N THR A 804 6.86 -43.29 2.73
CA THR A 804 8.25 -42.86 2.52
C THR A 804 9.12 -44.06 2.22
N HIS A 805 9.75 -44.07 1.06
CA HIS A 805 10.70 -45.07 0.59
C HIS A 805 12.12 -44.53 0.71
N ASN A 806 13.05 -45.36 1.16
CA ASN A 806 14.44 -44.98 1.36
C ASN A 806 15.27 -45.54 0.21
N ILE A 807 15.31 -44.81 -0.90
CA ILE A 807 15.93 -45.28 -2.14
C ILE A 807 17.43 -45.01 -2.11
N SER A 808 18.24 -46.02 -2.43
CA SER A 808 19.66 -45.83 -2.70
C SER A 808 20.10 -46.68 -3.89
N ALA A 809 21.23 -46.30 -4.49
CA ALA A 809 21.85 -47.01 -5.60
C ALA A 809 23.27 -47.40 -5.22
N SER A 810 23.57 -48.70 -5.31
CA SER A 810 24.90 -49.26 -5.02
C SER A 810 25.58 -49.71 -6.31
N TYR A 811 26.68 -49.04 -6.65
CA TYR A 811 27.55 -49.42 -7.74
C TYR A 811 28.57 -50.46 -7.27
N SER A 812 28.64 -51.60 -7.94
CA SER A 812 29.47 -52.75 -7.53
C SER A 812 30.98 -52.55 -7.69
N GLY A 813 31.41 -51.43 -8.30
CA GLY A 813 32.79 -51.20 -8.71
C GLY A 813 33.17 -51.98 -9.98
N SER A 814 34.41 -51.77 -10.41
CA SER A 814 35.05 -52.50 -11.53
C SER A 814 36.46 -52.96 -11.13
N GLY A 815 37.23 -53.48 -12.09
CA GLY A 815 38.66 -53.77 -11.88
C GLY A 815 39.47 -52.52 -11.51
N THR A 816 39.04 -51.33 -11.93
CA THR A 816 39.80 -50.06 -11.82
C THR A 816 39.09 -48.96 -11.02
N ILE A 817 37.78 -49.08 -10.76
CA ILE A 817 36.95 -48.10 -10.05
C ILE A 817 36.36 -48.75 -8.79
N ALA A 818 36.45 -48.04 -7.66
CA ALA A 818 35.94 -48.55 -6.38
C ALA A 818 34.41 -48.65 -6.40
N ALA A 819 33.86 -49.60 -5.63
CA ALA A 819 32.42 -49.64 -5.36
C ALA A 819 32.02 -48.39 -4.56
N SER A 820 30.81 -47.88 -4.80
CA SER A 820 30.27 -46.72 -4.09
C SER A 820 28.75 -46.82 -4.01
N THR A 821 28.17 -46.16 -3.03
CA THR A 821 26.71 -46.12 -2.83
C THR A 821 26.28 -44.67 -2.75
N SER A 822 25.12 -44.34 -3.31
CA SER A 822 24.53 -43.00 -3.18
C SER A 822 24.14 -42.73 -1.74
N THR A 823 23.95 -41.45 -1.40
CA THR A 823 23.14 -41.11 -0.24
C THR A 823 21.71 -41.65 -0.42
N VAL A 824 21.02 -41.90 0.69
CA VAL A 824 19.62 -42.31 0.64
C VAL A 824 18.78 -41.12 0.19
N THR A 825 18.07 -41.28 -0.92
CA THR A 825 17.04 -40.35 -1.36
C THR A 825 15.71 -40.82 -0.78
N GLY A 826 15.14 -40.03 0.14
CA GLY A 826 13.78 -40.23 0.62
C GLY A 826 12.79 -39.94 -0.51
N LEU A 827 12.25 -40.98 -1.13
CA LEU A 827 11.15 -40.87 -2.08
C LEU A 827 9.84 -40.91 -1.30
N VAL A 828 9.10 -39.82 -1.31
CA VAL A 828 7.74 -39.83 -0.78
C VAL A 828 6.80 -40.26 -1.90
N VAL A 829 6.21 -41.44 -1.78
CA VAL A 829 5.07 -41.85 -2.61
C VAL A 829 3.82 -41.47 -1.86
N ASN A 830 3.26 -40.33 -2.24
CA ASN A 830 1.97 -39.90 -1.74
C ASN A 830 0.90 -40.92 -2.15
N ALA A 831 -0.12 -41.09 -1.30
CA ALA A 831 -1.37 -41.64 -1.78
C ALA A 831 -1.75 -40.91 -3.07
N SER A 832 -2.35 -41.61 -4.04
CA SER A 832 -2.95 -40.93 -5.18
C SER A 832 -4.07 -40.06 -4.64
N THR A 833 -3.72 -38.84 -4.28
CA THR A 833 -4.63 -37.73 -4.17
C THR A 833 -4.70 -37.25 -5.61
N THR A 834 -5.83 -37.46 -6.27
CA THR A 834 -6.25 -36.43 -7.19
C THR A 834 -6.21 -35.16 -6.33
N THR A 835 -5.18 -34.32 -6.50
CA THR A 835 -5.17 -32.99 -5.92
C THR A 835 -6.31 -32.27 -6.61
N LYS A 836 -7.45 -32.40 -5.97
CA LYS A 836 -8.67 -31.79 -6.43
C LYS A 836 -8.39 -30.29 -6.51
N ALA A 837 -8.70 -29.67 -7.63
CA ALA A 837 -8.56 -28.23 -7.77
C ALA A 837 -9.42 -27.54 -6.72
N THR A 838 -8.89 -26.47 -6.14
CA THR A 838 -9.62 -25.68 -5.14
C THR A 838 -10.84 -25.08 -5.81
N SER A 839 -12.01 -25.39 -5.27
CA SER A 839 -13.26 -24.81 -5.73
C SER A 839 -13.72 -23.70 -4.80
N ALA A 840 -14.46 -22.74 -5.33
CA ALA A 840 -15.16 -21.72 -4.57
C ALA A 840 -16.65 -21.81 -4.90
N THR A 841 -17.49 -21.86 -3.87
CA THR A 841 -18.95 -21.87 -4.02
C THR A 841 -19.47 -20.46 -3.74
N ALA A 842 -20.17 -19.87 -4.70
CA ALA A 842 -20.93 -18.64 -4.52
C ALA A 842 -22.42 -19.00 -4.38
N LEU A 843 -23.05 -18.56 -3.30
CA LEU A 843 -24.50 -18.71 -3.11
C LEU A 843 -25.20 -17.40 -3.47
N SER A 844 -26.18 -17.48 -4.34
CA SER A 844 -27.15 -16.41 -4.59
C SER A 844 -28.53 -16.84 -4.11
N VAL A 845 -29.25 -15.92 -3.48
CA VAL A 845 -30.58 -16.18 -2.92
C VAL A 845 -31.53 -15.13 -3.46
N THR A 846 -32.61 -15.56 -4.09
CA THR A 846 -33.61 -14.70 -4.71
C THR A 846 -35.02 -15.23 -4.50
N PRO A 847 -35.98 -14.42 -4.07
CA PRO A 847 -35.84 -13.03 -3.65
C PRO A 847 -35.24 -12.91 -2.24
N ASN A 848 -34.59 -11.78 -1.95
CA ASN A 848 -34.12 -11.42 -0.62
C ASN A 848 -34.22 -9.89 -0.43
N PRO A 849 -35.08 -9.38 0.45
CA PRO A 849 -36.01 -10.12 1.31
C PRO A 849 -37.10 -10.86 0.52
N ALA A 850 -37.67 -11.93 1.10
CA ALA A 850 -38.86 -12.61 0.60
C ALA A 850 -40.02 -12.47 1.59
N THR A 851 -41.25 -12.74 1.17
CA THR A 851 -42.42 -12.77 2.07
C THR A 851 -42.76 -14.20 2.49
N SER A 852 -43.32 -14.38 3.69
CA SER A 852 -43.75 -15.70 4.19
C SER A 852 -44.59 -16.46 3.17
N GLY A 853 -44.18 -17.70 2.85
CA GLY A 853 -44.82 -18.55 1.83
C GLY A 853 -44.35 -18.32 0.38
N GLN A 854 -43.55 -17.28 0.11
CA GLN A 854 -42.94 -17.06 -1.20
C GLN A 854 -41.77 -18.03 -1.43
N ALA A 855 -41.65 -18.55 -2.65
CA ALA A 855 -40.55 -19.43 -3.01
C ALA A 855 -39.23 -18.65 -3.06
N VAL A 856 -38.29 -19.04 -2.21
CA VAL A 856 -36.90 -18.55 -2.17
C VAL A 856 -36.04 -19.52 -2.96
N ALA A 857 -35.55 -19.08 -4.11
CA ALA A 857 -34.61 -19.80 -4.95
C ALA A 857 -33.18 -19.52 -4.48
N MET A 858 -32.45 -20.58 -4.20
CA MET A 858 -31.03 -20.62 -3.90
C MET A 858 -30.30 -21.20 -5.11
N THR A 859 -29.32 -20.46 -5.64
CA THR A 859 -28.44 -20.93 -6.71
C THR A 859 -27.00 -20.89 -6.22
N ALA A 860 -26.38 -22.06 -6.15
CA ALA A 860 -24.98 -22.22 -5.84
C ALA A 860 -24.19 -22.39 -7.14
N THR A 861 -23.22 -21.52 -7.39
CA THR A 861 -22.31 -21.58 -8.54
C THR A 861 -20.92 -21.94 -8.04
N ILE A 862 -20.33 -22.98 -8.62
CA ILE A 862 -19.05 -23.53 -8.18
C ILE A 862 -18.03 -23.21 -9.27
N SER A 863 -17.07 -22.34 -8.94
CA SER A 863 -15.91 -22.06 -9.78
C SER A 863 -14.71 -22.90 -9.33
N SER A 864 -13.92 -23.39 -10.27
CA SER A 864 -12.68 -24.11 -9.99
C SER A 864 -11.60 -23.72 -10.99
N SER A 865 -10.34 -23.74 -10.55
CA SER A 865 -9.15 -23.55 -11.39
C SER A 865 -8.78 -24.80 -12.21
N GLY A 866 -9.44 -25.93 -11.97
CA GLY A 866 -9.22 -27.21 -12.65
C GLY A 866 -10.36 -27.60 -13.59
N THR A 867 -10.81 -28.85 -13.52
CA THR A 867 -11.90 -29.38 -14.36
C THR A 867 -13.26 -28.86 -13.91
N THR A 868 -14.21 -28.69 -14.84
CA THR A 868 -15.59 -28.27 -14.56
C THR A 868 -16.20 -29.07 -13.39
N PRO A 869 -16.61 -28.41 -12.30
CA PRO A 869 -17.16 -29.09 -11.12
C PRO A 869 -18.45 -29.87 -11.42
N THR A 870 -18.51 -31.09 -10.91
CA THR A 870 -19.62 -32.05 -10.95
C THR A 870 -20.01 -32.45 -9.53
N GLY A 871 -21.06 -33.24 -9.30
CA GLY A 871 -21.42 -33.70 -7.94
C GLY A 871 -22.57 -32.92 -7.31
N ILE A 872 -22.61 -32.81 -5.98
CA ILE A 872 -23.81 -32.40 -5.24
C ILE A 872 -23.52 -31.19 -4.33
N VAL A 873 -24.49 -30.29 -4.23
CA VAL A 873 -24.52 -29.16 -3.30
C VAL A 873 -25.62 -29.39 -2.27
N THR A 874 -25.30 -29.21 -0.99
CA THR A 874 -26.26 -29.19 0.12
C THR A 874 -26.58 -27.75 0.48
N PHE A 875 -27.86 -27.38 0.44
CA PHE A 875 -28.35 -26.09 0.92
C PHE A 875 -28.84 -26.23 2.36
N THR A 876 -28.45 -25.29 3.22
CA THR A 876 -28.85 -25.24 4.64
C THR A 876 -29.41 -23.87 4.99
N ALA A 877 -30.34 -23.83 5.94
CA ALA A 877 -30.79 -22.62 6.62
C ALA A 877 -30.56 -22.75 8.13
N ASP A 878 -29.95 -21.75 8.73
CA ASP A 878 -29.65 -21.69 10.18
C ASP A 878 -28.93 -22.95 10.68
N GLY A 879 -28.05 -23.49 9.84
CA GLY A 879 -27.29 -24.72 10.11
C GLY A 879 -28.05 -26.03 9.86
N VAL A 880 -29.33 -26.01 9.50
CA VAL A 880 -30.15 -27.20 9.20
C VAL A 880 -30.23 -27.44 7.69
N ALA A 881 -30.01 -28.68 7.24
CA ALA A 881 -30.09 -29.04 5.83
C ALA A 881 -31.53 -28.94 5.30
N LEU A 882 -31.69 -28.18 4.20
CA LEU A 882 -32.96 -28.02 3.50
C LEU A 882 -33.11 -29.01 2.35
N ALA A 883 -32.07 -29.13 1.51
CA ALA A 883 -32.06 -30.04 0.37
C ALA A 883 -30.65 -30.30 -0.16
N THR A 884 -30.52 -31.32 -1.01
CA THR A 884 -29.34 -31.57 -1.83
C THR A 884 -29.72 -31.49 -3.31
N ALA A 885 -28.86 -30.88 -4.13
CA ALA A 885 -29.07 -30.73 -5.57
C ALA A 885 -27.79 -31.05 -6.35
N SER A 886 -27.92 -31.75 -7.47
CA SER A 886 -26.79 -32.07 -8.35
C SER A 886 -26.38 -30.87 -9.20
N LEU A 887 -25.09 -30.72 -9.45
CA LEU A 887 -24.51 -29.74 -10.37
C LEU A 887 -24.89 -30.04 -11.82
N ALA A 888 -25.43 -29.03 -12.51
CA ALA A 888 -25.59 -28.98 -13.95
C ALA A 888 -24.79 -27.78 -14.48
N SER A 889 -23.77 -28.05 -15.30
CA SER A 889 -22.89 -27.00 -15.87
C SER A 889 -22.26 -26.06 -14.83
N GLY A 890 -21.86 -26.59 -13.66
CA GLY A 890 -21.21 -25.82 -12.59
C GLY A 890 -22.15 -25.05 -11.65
N ALA A 891 -23.48 -25.20 -11.80
CA ALA A 891 -24.45 -24.61 -10.89
C ALA A 891 -25.45 -25.65 -10.34
N ALA A 892 -25.91 -25.45 -9.12
CA ALA A 892 -26.98 -26.22 -8.49
C ALA A 892 -28.05 -25.24 -7.98
N THR A 893 -29.33 -25.57 -8.19
CA THR A 893 -30.46 -24.72 -7.80
C THR A 893 -31.42 -25.48 -6.90
N TYR A 894 -31.92 -24.82 -5.86
CA TYR A 894 -32.98 -25.33 -5.00
C TYR A 894 -33.94 -24.20 -4.65
N SER A 895 -35.24 -24.47 -4.55
CA SER A 895 -36.23 -23.47 -4.14
C SER A 895 -37.07 -23.99 -2.98
N THR A 896 -37.29 -23.17 -1.95
CA THR A 896 -38.13 -23.50 -0.79
C THR A 896 -39.11 -22.39 -0.47
N THR A 897 -40.33 -22.75 -0.06
CA THR A 897 -41.36 -21.83 0.45
C THR A 897 -41.51 -21.90 1.98
N THR A 898 -40.76 -22.78 2.65
CA THR A 898 -41.03 -23.18 4.04
C THR A 898 -40.22 -22.44 5.09
N LEU A 899 -39.39 -21.46 4.69
CA LEU A 899 -38.66 -20.62 5.64
C LEU A 899 -39.67 -19.79 6.43
N GLY A 900 -39.54 -19.83 7.76
CA GLY A 900 -40.41 -19.08 8.67
C GLY A 900 -40.23 -17.57 8.53
N VAL A 901 -41.04 -16.78 9.22
CA VAL A 901 -40.81 -15.33 9.29
C VAL A 901 -39.58 -15.05 10.15
N GLY A 902 -38.69 -14.19 9.66
CA GLY A 902 -37.45 -13.80 10.33
C GLY A 902 -36.25 -13.77 9.39
N THR A 903 -35.10 -13.43 9.92
CA THR A 903 -33.84 -13.51 9.18
C THR A 903 -33.28 -14.93 9.31
N HIS A 904 -33.07 -15.59 8.17
CA HIS A 904 -32.45 -16.90 8.07
C HIS A 904 -31.05 -16.78 7.46
N ILE A 905 -30.09 -17.54 7.97
CA ILE A 905 -28.74 -17.60 7.42
C ILE A 905 -28.62 -18.81 6.52
N LEU A 906 -28.44 -18.56 5.22
CA LEU A 906 -28.33 -19.61 4.21
C LEU A 906 -26.87 -19.85 3.83
N THR A 907 -26.52 -21.13 3.67
CA THR A 907 -25.24 -21.56 3.11
C THR A 907 -25.45 -22.68 2.11
N ALA A 908 -24.58 -22.73 1.11
CA ALA A 908 -24.50 -23.84 0.17
C ALA A 908 -23.12 -24.49 0.28
N THR A 909 -23.11 -25.79 0.54
CA THR A 909 -21.90 -26.58 0.68
C THR A 909 -21.80 -27.57 -0.46
N TYR A 910 -20.83 -27.36 -1.33
CA TYR A 910 -20.43 -28.32 -2.35
C TYR A 910 -19.52 -29.37 -1.72
N SER A 911 -19.86 -30.66 -1.87
CA SER A 911 -19.12 -31.77 -1.25
C SER A 911 -17.77 -32.08 -1.92
N GLY A 912 -17.50 -31.47 -3.08
CA GLY A 912 -16.40 -31.86 -3.96
C GLY A 912 -16.75 -33.06 -4.86
N ASP A 913 -15.90 -33.32 -5.84
CA ASP A 913 -15.99 -34.44 -6.79
C ASP A 913 -14.62 -35.09 -7.00
N ALA A 914 -14.44 -35.97 -7.99
CA ALA A 914 -13.15 -36.63 -8.23
C ALA A 914 -11.98 -35.67 -8.53
N GLY A 915 -12.26 -34.45 -9.01
CA GLY A 915 -11.28 -33.46 -9.47
C GLY A 915 -11.32 -32.10 -8.76
N ASN A 916 -12.26 -31.84 -7.85
CA ASN A 916 -12.50 -30.54 -7.19
C ASN A 916 -12.80 -30.66 -5.69
N THR A 917 -12.12 -29.87 -4.85
CA THR A 917 -12.32 -29.93 -3.39
C THR A 917 -13.72 -29.47 -3.03
N GLY A 918 -14.25 -29.91 -1.90
CA GLY A 918 -15.46 -29.31 -1.35
C GLY A 918 -15.23 -27.85 -0.99
N SER A 919 -16.29 -27.05 -1.05
CA SER A 919 -16.27 -25.64 -0.66
C SER A 919 -17.64 -25.22 -0.14
N THR A 920 -17.65 -24.25 0.76
CA THR A 920 -18.89 -23.69 1.33
C THR A 920 -18.96 -22.22 0.96
N SER A 921 -20.15 -21.76 0.57
CA SER A 921 -20.37 -20.35 0.31
C SER A 921 -20.21 -19.52 1.59
N PRO A 922 -19.85 -18.24 1.48
CA PRO A 922 -20.15 -17.29 2.54
C PRO A 922 -21.64 -17.37 2.94
N SER A 923 -21.91 -17.17 4.22
CA SER A 923 -23.27 -17.10 4.75
C SER A 923 -24.04 -15.95 4.10
N THR A 924 -25.18 -16.25 3.49
CA THR A 924 -26.09 -15.26 2.90
C THR A 924 -27.32 -15.16 3.79
N SER A 925 -27.54 -14.01 4.42
CA SER A 925 -28.78 -13.77 5.16
C SER A 925 -29.94 -13.57 4.19
N VAL A 926 -31.05 -14.28 4.37
CA VAL A 926 -32.33 -13.99 3.72
C VAL A 926 -33.32 -13.52 4.77
N VAL A 927 -33.98 -12.40 4.53
CA VAL A 927 -35.04 -11.93 5.43
C VAL A 927 -36.38 -12.38 4.88
N ILE A 928 -37.11 -13.19 5.65
CA ILE A 928 -38.50 -13.54 5.37
C ILE A 928 -39.39 -12.63 6.19
N ASN A 929 -40.02 -11.68 5.51
CA ASN A 929 -40.98 -10.80 6.14
C ASN A 929 -42.27 -11.57 6.45
N SER A 930 -42.95 -11.20 7.55
CA SER A 930 -44.34 -11.59 7.78
C SER A 930 -45.13 -11.36 6.50
N SER A 931 -46.05 -12.27 6.17
CA SER A 931 -47.14 -11.95 5.24
C SER A 931 -47.97 -10.85 5.87
N THR A 932 -47.46 -9.62 5.81
CA THR A 932 -48.26 -8.41 5.92
C THR A 932 -49.19 -8.48 4.73
N THR A 933 -50.50 -8.35 4.99
CA THR A 933 -51.41 -7.92 3.93
C THR A 933 -50.71 -6.80 3.17
N ALA A 934 -50.43 -7.05 1.89
CA ALA A 934 -49.52 -6.25 1.08
C ALA A 934 -49.74 -4.76 1.34
N PRO A 935 -48.69 -3.95 1.58
CA PRO A 935 -48.84 -2.52 1.35
C PRO A 935 -49.30 -2.38 -0.11
N ALA A 936 -50.34 -1.57 -0.34
CA ALA A 936 -50.87 -1.35 -1.67
C ALA A 936 -49.72 -1.07 -2.66
N SER A 937 -49.70 -1.81 -3.77
CA SER A 937 -48.73 -1.64 -4.86
C SER A 937 -48.53 -0.17 -5.19
N ILE A 938 -47.28 0.30 -5.24
CA ILE A 938 -46.97 1.68 -5.60
C ILE A 938 -47.49 1.99 -7.02
N ASN A 939 -48.33 3.01 -7.14
CA ASN A 939 -48.85 3.46 -8.43
C ASN A 939 -47.71 4.03 -9.29
N LEU A 940 -47.25 3.33 -10.33
CA LEU A 940 -46.18 3.85 -11.21
C LEU A 940 -46.62 5.03 -12.09
N ASN A 941 -47.93 5.23 -12.26
CA ASN A 941 -48.52 6.34 -13.00
C ASN A 941 -48.74 7.56 -12.07
N GLN A 942 -47.66 8.09 -11.49
CA GLN A 942 -47.70 9.28 -10.63
C GLN A 942 -46.49 10.19 -10.83
N PHE A 943 -46.73 11.51 -10.83
CA PHE A 943 -45.64 12.49 -10.98
C PHE A 943 -44.62 12.45 -9.82
N GLY A 944 -45.05 12.07 -8.60
CA GLY A 944 -44.21 12.11 -7.40
C GLY A 944 -42.98 11.20 -7.41
N LEU A 945 -42.92 10.23 -8.33
CA LEU A 945 -41.73 9.41 -8.58
C LEU A 945 -40.63 10.18 -9.32
N THR A 946 -40.97 11.29 -10.00
CA THR A 946 -40.01 12.17 -10.69
C THR A 946 -38.93 12.65 -9.72
N GLY A 947 -37.66 12.43 -10.01
CA GLY A 947 -36.61 12.77 -9.06
C GLY A 947 -35.24 12.24 -9.43
N THR A 948 -34.31 12.37 -8.49
CA THR A 948 -32.93 11.91 -8.63
C THR A 948 -32.74 10.63 -7.80
N TRP A 949 -32.18 9.61 -8.40
CA TRP A 949 -32.06 8.27 -7.85
C TRP A 949 -30.65 7.74 -8.10
N TYR A 950 -30.03 7.14 -7.10
CA TYR A 950 -28.63 6.70 -7.21
C TYR A 950 -28.39 5.44 -6.37
N GLN A 951 -27.30 4.74 -6.67
CA GLN A 951 -26.84 3.63 -5.84
C GLN A 951 -25.79 4.13 -4.84
N PRO A 952 -26.04 4.06 -3.52
CA PRO A 952 -25.11 4.58 -2.51
C PRO A 952 -23.69 3.99 -2.59
N THR A 953 -23.57 2.70 -2.92
CA THR A 953 -22.28 1.99 -2.99
C THR A 953 -21.43 2.35 -4.21
N THR A 954 -22.02 2.95 -5.25
CA THR A 954 -21.31 3.42 -6.46
C THR A 954 -21.56 4.92 -6.68
N SER A 955 -21.59 5.72 -5.60
CA SER A 955 -21.89 7.15 -5.67
C SER A 955 -20.97 7.88 -6.66
N GLY A 956 -21.55 8.74 -7.51
CA GLY A 956 -20.88 9.38 -8.66
C GLY A 956 -21.50 9.04 -10.03
N GLN A 957 -22.44 8.11 -10.07
CA GLN A 957 -23.31 7.76 -11.20
C GLN A 957 -24.77 7.65 -10.72
N GLY A 958 -25.76 7.75 -11.60
CA GLY A 958 -27.16 7.73 -11.18
C GLY A 958 -28.17 8.01 -12.29
N LEU A 959 -29.44 8.06 -11.90
CA LEU A 959 -30.58 8.33 -12.77
C LEU A 959 -31.35 9.57 -12.33
N TYR A 960 -31.71 10.38 -13.32
CA TYR A 960 -32.82 11.32 -13.20
C TYR A 960 -34.02 10.71 -13.90
N LEU A 961 -35.15 10.59 -13.20
CA LEU A 961 -36.36 10.01 -13.78
C LEU A 961 -37.51 11.00 -13.75
N GLN A 962 -38.34 10.93 -14.78
CA GLN A 962 -39.57 11.68 -14.95
C GLN A 962 -40.69 10.72 -15.32
N VAL A 963 -41.81 10.84 -14.61
CA VAL A 963 -43.05 10.15 -14.97
C VAL A 963 -44.01 11.17 -15.58
N PHE A 964 -44.57 10.79 -16.73
CA PHE A 964 -45.66 11.48 -17.40
C PHE A 964 -46.97 10.76 -17.06
N PRO A 965 -47.65 11.13 -15.97
CA PRO A 965 -48.88 10.45 -15.58
C PRO A 965 -49.99 10.71 -16.62
N ASP A 966 -50.80 9.69 -16.86
CA ASP A 966 -52.02 9.71 -17.69
C ASP A 966 -51.86 10.21 -19.13
N ASN A 967 -50.64 10.38 -19.61
CA ASN A 967 -50.38 10.92 -20.94
C ASN A 967 -50.75 9.96 -22.08
N ARG A 968 -51.06 8.69 -21.76
CA ARG A 968 -51.55 7.67 -22.70
C ARG A 968 -53.00 7.23 -22.38
N GLY A 969 -53.66 7.89 -21.44
CA GLY A 969 -55.00 7.55 -20.96
C GLY A 969 -55.02 7.38 -19.44
N SER A 970 -56.21 7.39 -18.84
CA SER A 970 -56.39 7.26 -17.38
C SER A 970 -55.73 5.98 -16.85
N GLY A 971 -54.83 6.12 -15.87
CA GLY A 971 -54.05 5.01 -15.29
C GLY A 971 -52.80 4.61 -16.08
N LEU A 972 -52.58 5.20 -17.26
CA LEU A 972 -51.53 4.80 -18.20
C LEU A 972 -50.61 5.98 -18.53
N GLY A 973 -49.36 5.88 -18.11
CA GLY A 973 -48.36 6.92 -18.26
C GLY A 973 -47.13 6.48 -19.05
N THR A 974 -46.14 7.35 -19.12
CA THR A 974 -44.82 7.06 -19.70
C THR A 974 -43.74 7.42 -18.69
N LEU A 975 -42.68 6.62 -18.59
CA LEU A 975 -41.47 6.94 -17.82
C LEU A 975 -40.34 7.28 -18.78
N PHE A 976 -39.64 8.37 -18.49
CA PHE A 976 -38.42 8.78 -19.18
C PHE A 976 -37.32 9.05 -18.15
N ALA A 977 -36.11 8.55 -18.37
CA ALA A 977 -35.00 8.76 -17.46
C ALA A 977 -33.69 9.03 -18.19
N GLY A 978 -32.84 9.87 -17.61
CA GLY A 978 -31.44 10.03 -17.99
C GLY A 978 -30.55 9.25 -17.03
N TRP A 979 -29.61 8.45 -17.55
CA TRP A 979 -28.67 7.67 -16.76
C TRP A 979 -27.25 8.14 -17.06
N TYR A 980 -26.59 8.78 -16.10
CA TYR A 980 -25.18 9.19 -16.21
C TYR A 980 -24.27 8.17 -15.52
N THR A 981 -23.18 7.81 -16.19
CA THR A 981 -22.23 6.77 -15.77
C THR A 981 -20.90 6.90 -16.53
N PHE A 982 -20.09 5.84 -16.56
CA PHE A 982 -18.75 5.79 -17.15
C PHE A 982 -18.60 4.59 -18.10
N ASP A 983 -17.42 4.46 -18.70
CA ASP A 983 -16.99 3.25 -19.41
C ASP A 983 -16.81 2.05 -18.46
N ALA A 984 -17.01 0.84 -18.99
CA ALA A 984 -16.86 -0.40 -18.22
C ALA A 984 -15.42 -0.95 -18.17
N GLY A 985 -14.54 -0.54 -19.10
CA GLY A 985 -13.22 -1.14 -19.27
C GLY A 985 -12.05 -0.42 -18.58
N SER A 986 -12.19 0.87 -18.29
CA SER A 986 -11.15 1.63 -17.59
C SER A 986 -11.66 2.99 -17.10
N ALA A 987 -11.15 3.40 -15.93
CA ALA A 987 -11.28 4.77 -15.46
C ALA A 987 -10.53 5.74 -16.39
N GLY A 988 -10.99 6.99 -16.46
CA GLY A 988 -10.31 8.02 -17.24
C GLY A 988 -10.99 9.39 -17.15
N GLY A 989 -10.70 10.26 -18.12
CA GLY A 989 -11.19 11.63 -18.14
C GLY A 989 -12.65 11.75 -18.62
N GLU A 990 -13.05 12.95 -19.00
CA GLU A 990 -14.42 13.22 -19.46
C GLU A 990 -14.79 12.47 -20.75
N GLU A 991 -13.81 12.05 -21.55
CA GLU A 991 -14.00 11.16 -22.71
C GLU A 991 -14.50 9.74 -22.32
N LYS A 992 -14.42 9.39 -21.04
CA LYS A 992 -14.94 8.14 -20.47
C LYS A 992 -16.31 8.31 -19.83
N GLN A 993 -16.87 9.52 -19.79
CA GLN A 993 -18.24 9.73 -19.36
C GLN A 993 -19.22 9.10 -20.36
N ARG A 994 -20.22 8.42 -19.84
CA ARG A 994 -21.31 7.84 -20.62
C ARG A 994 -22.63 8.33 -20.10
N TRP A 995 -23.57 8.53 -21.01
CA TRP A 995 -24.95 8.72 -20.61
C TRP A 995 -25.91 8.04 -21.58
N TYR A 996 -27.03 7.61 -21.02
CA TYR A 996 -28.09 6.92 -21.72
C TYR A 996 -29.43 7.57 -21.37
N THR A 997 -30.43 7.34 -22.23
CA THR A 997 -31.82 7.63 -21.90
C THR A 997 -32.60 6.33 -21.84
N LEU A 998 -33.55 6.26 -20.93
CA LEU A 998 -34.44 5.12 -20.76
C LEU A 998 -35.87 5.59 -21.00
N GLN A 999 -36.64 4.82 -21.76
CA GLN A 999 -38.03 5.16 -22.03
C GLN A 999 -38.91 3.92 -22.04
N GLY A 1000 -40.07 4.00 -21.40
CA GLY A 1000 -41.07 2.95 -21.48
C GLY A 1000 -42.40 3.33 -20.88
N ASN A 1001 -43.32 2.38 -20.94
CA ASN A 1001 -44.70 2.54 -20.53
C ASN A 1001 -44.83 2.25 -19.03
N VAL A 1002 -45.60 3.07 -18.31
CA VAL A 1002 -46.01 2.79 -16.92
C VAL A 1002 -47.51 2.60 -16.83
N ASP A 1003 -47.92 1.73 -15.92
CA ASP A 1003 -49.31 1.40 -15.61
C ASP A 1003 -49.47 1.47 -14.09
N GLY A 1004 -50.50 2.19 -13.63
CA GLY A 1004 -50.80 2.37 -12.21
C GLY A 1004 -51.23 1.11 -11.46
N THR A 1005 -51.42 0.00 -12.16
CA THR A 1005 -51.76 -1.31 -11.59
C THR A 1005 -50.56 -2.26 -11.49
N THR A 1006 -49.43 -1.89 -12.08
CA THR A 1006 -48.21 -2.71 -12.10
C THR A 1006 -47.13 -2.09 -11.21
N THR A 1007 -46.22 -2.92 -10.70
CA THR A 1007 -45.10 -2.47 -9.85
C THR A 1007 -43.77 -2.36 -10.59
N THR A 1008 -43.73 -2.79 -11.86
CA THR A 1008 -42.52 -2.81 -12.70
C THR A 1008 -42.80 -2.21 -14.07
N ALA A 1009 -41.89 -1.38 -14.57
CA ALA A 1009 -41.96 -0.80 -15.90
C ALA A 1009 -40.79 -1.28 -16.77
N ALA A 1010 -41.11 -1.81 -17.96
CA ALA A 1010 -40.13 -2.18 -18.97
C ALA A 1010 -39.73 -0.95 -19.81
N LEU A 1011 -38.43 -0.74 -19.96
CA LEU A 1011 -37.80 0.42 -20.58
C LEU A 1011 -36.83 0.00 -21.67
N GLY A 1012 -36.78 0.72 -22.79
CA GLY A 1012 -35.67 0.63 -23.74
C GLY A 1012 -34.54 1.56 -23.33
N ILE A 1013 -33.29 1.11 -23.46
CA ILE A 1013 -32.08 1.92 -23.26
C ILE A 1013 -31.64 2.49 -24.60
N TYR A 1014 -31.42 3.79 -24.67
CA TYR A 1014 -30.99 4.50 -25.87
C TYR A 1014 -29.71 5.29 -25.60
N THR A 1015 -28.79 5.25 -26.56
CA THR A 1015 -27.63 6.14 -26.60
C THR A 1015 -27.87 7.23 -27.64
N ALA A 1016 -27.25 8.39 -27.46
CA ALA A 1016 -27.20 9.42 -28.49
C ALA A 1016 -25.75 9.80 -28.80
N VAL A 1017 -25.45 9.93 -30.09
CA VAL A 1017 -24.11 10.24 -30.61
C VAL A 1017 -24.20 11.23 -31.78
N GLY A 1018 -23.08 11.84 -32.14
CA GLY A 1018 -22.99 12.71 -33.33
C GLY A 1018 -23.47 14.15 -33.12
N GLY A 1019 -23.77 14.56 -31.88
CA GLY A 1019 -24.10 15.96 -31.54
C GLY A 1019 -22.87 16.79 -31.17
N ASN A 1020 -23.02 18.12 -31.19
CA ASN A 1020 -22.05 19.08 -30.66
C ASN A 1020 -22.59 19.77 -29.40
N PHE A 1021 -21.71 20.27 -28.54
CA PHE A 1021 -22.10 21.08 -27.38
C PHE A 1021 -22.88 22.32 -27.82
N ASP A 1022 -24.18 22.38 -27.48
CA ASP A 1022 -25.10 23.48 -27.78
C ASP A 1022 -25.01 24.01 -29.23
N ALA A 1023 -24.81 23.09 -30.19
CA ALA A 1023 -24.71 23.44 -31.60
C ALA A 1023 -25.23 22.30 -32.49
N PRO A 1024 -25.69 22.61 -33.71
CA PRO A 1024 -25.95 21.59 -34.73
C PRO A 1024 -24.70 20.74 -35.04
N PRO A 1025 -24.85 19.51 -35.54
CA PRO A 1025 -26.11 18.84 -35.90
C PRO A 1025 -26.83 18.24 -34.68
N LYS A 1026 -28.09 17.86 -34.88
CA LYS A 1026 -28.88 17.08 -33.92
C LYS A 1026 -28.23 15.72 -33.68
N ALA A 1027 -28.23 15.26 -32.44
CA ALA A 1027 -27.68 13.94 -32.13
C ALA A 1027 -28.60 12.83 -32.67
N THR A 1028 -28.01 11.70 -33.03
CA THR A 1028 -28.72 10.51 -33.49
C THR A 1028 -28.90 9.54 -32.34
N GLY A 1029 -30.14 9.19 -32.02
CA GLY A 1029 -30.49 8.23 -30.97
C GLY A 1029 -30.62 6.81 -31.52
N SER A 1030 -30.03 5.83 -30.83
CA SER A 1030 -30.17 4.41 -31.17
C SER A 1030 -30.44 3.58 -29.92
N ARG A 1031 -31.31 2.58 -30.05
CA ARG A 1031 -31.58 1.62 -28.98
C ARG A 1031 -30.38 0.69 -28.79
N VAL A 1032 -29.92 0.54 -27.56
CA VAL A 1032 -28.71 -0.21 -27.18
C VAL A 1032 -28.96 -1.20 -26.05
N GLY A 1033 -30.21 -1.39 -25.63
CA GLY A 1033 -30.53 -2.33 -24.57
C GLY A 1033 -31.96 -2.25 -24.06
N ASP A 1034 -32.20 -3.05 -23.05
CA ASP A 1034 -33.46 -3.22 -22.33
C ASP A 1034 -33.21 -3.02 -20.83
N ALA A 1035 -34.17 -2.46 -20.13
CA ALA A 1035 -34.16 -2.35 -18.68
C ALA A 1035 -35.57 -2.57 -18.11
N ALA A 1036 -35.62 -2.93 -16.83
CA ALA A 1036 -36.85 -2.98 -16.06
C ALA A 1036 -36.62 -2.27 -14.73
N ILE A 1037 -37.46 -1.28 -14.43
CA ILE A 1037 -37.42 -0.58 -13.14
C ILE A 1037 -38.61 -1.00 -12.28
N GLN A 1038 -38.33 -1.40 -11.05
CA GLN A 1038 -39.33 -1.78 -10.06
C GLN A 1038 -39.20 -0.88 -8.84
N PHE A 1039 -40.29 -0.28 -8.38
CA PHE A 1039 -40.30 0.53 -7.17
C PHE A 1039 -40.89 -0.29 -6.02
N SER A 1040 -40.17 -0.36 -4.90
CA SER A 1040 -40.69 -0.97 -3.68
C SER A 1040 -41.46 0.05 -2.84
N ASP A 1041 -41.03 1.31 -2.87
CA ASP A 1041 -41.67 2.43 -2.20
C ASP A 1041 -41.25 3.77 -2.85
N CYS A 1042 -41.60 4.90 -2.22
CA CYS A 1042 -41.28 6.24 -2.72
C CYS A 1042 -39.82 6.68 -2.57
N THR A 1043 -38.97 5.82 -2.00
CA THR A 1043 -37.57 6.07 -1.66
C THR A 1043 -36.62 5.00 -2.20
N HIS A 1044 -37.12 3.82 -2.59
CA HIS A 1044 -36.34 2.69 -3.07
C HIS A 1044 -36.88 2.12 -4.39
N ALA A 1045 -35.96 1.79 -5.30
CA ALA A 1045 -36.23 1.13 -6.56
C ALA A 1045 -35.08 0.19 -6.95
N THR A 1046 -35.34 -0.69 -7.90
CA THR A 1046 -34.33 -1.58 -8.49
C THR A 1046 -34.40 -1.45 -10.01
N LEU A 1047 -33.27 -1.17 -10.65
CA LEU A 1047 -33.13 -1.13 -12.11
C LEU A 1047 -32.34 -2.36 -12.58
N ALA A 1048 -33.03 -3.31 -13.21
CA ALA A 1048 -32.38 -4.40 -13.95
C ALA A 1048 -32.13 -3.95 -15.39
N TYR A 1049 -30.97 -4.29 -15.97
CA TYR A 1049 -30.61 -3.86 -17.33
C TYR A 1049 -29.84 -4.94 -18.12
N SER A 1050 -29.94 -4.85 -19.44
CA SER A 1050 -29.23 -5.67 -20.41
C SER A 1050 -28.91 -4.87 -21.67
N PHE A 1051 -27.63 -4.72 -21.99
CA PHE A 1051 -27.16 -4.03 -23.20
C PHE A 1051 -27.04 -5.00 -24.39
N THR A 1052 -27.44 -4.53 -25.56
CA THR A 1052 -27.42 -5.23 -26.85
C THR A 1052 -26.47 -4.58 -27.86
N ASP A 1053 -25.63 -3.63 -27.42
CA ASP A 1053 -24.61 -2.93 -28.20
C ASP A 1053 -23.35 -3.76 -28.49
N GLY A 1054 -23.38 -5.07 -28.20
CA GLY A 1054 -22.23 -5.97 -28.31
C GLY A 1054 -21.33 -6.01 -27.08
N SER A 1055 -21.56 -5.17 -26.06
CA SER A 1055 -20.75 -5.18 -24.84
C SER A 1055 -21.10 -6.32 -23.87
N GLY A 1056 -22.25 -6.97 -24.04
CA GLY A 1056 -22.75 -8.03 -23.15
C GLY A 1056 -23.02 -7.58 -21.70
N ARG A 1057 -23.19 -6.28 -21.44
CA ARG A 1057 -23.37 -5.75 -20.08
C ARG A 1057 -24.78 -6.05 -19.57
N THR A 1058 -24.89 -6.84 -18.52
CA THR A 1058 -26.16 -7.12 -17.84
C THR A 1058 -25.98 -6.96 -16.34
N GLY A 1059 -27.00 -6.50 -15.62
CA GLY A 1059 -26.91 -6.37 -14.17
C GLY A 1059 -28.16 -5.77 -13.52
N SER A 1060 -28.05 -5.47 -12.24
CA SER A 1060 -29.07 -4.81 -11.44
C SER A 1060 -28.45 -3.72 -10.56
N ILE A 1061 -29.16 -2.61 -10.38
CA ILE A 1061 -28.74 -1.45 -9.59
C ILE A 1061 -29.83 -1.18 -8.55
N SER A 1062 -29.46 -1.22 -7.27
CA SER A 1062 -30.33 -0.81 -6.17
C SER A 1062 -30.28 0.70 -6.03
N LEU A 1063 -31.43 1.33 -6.23
CA LEU A 1063 -31.59 2.78 -6.27
C LEU A 1063 -32.24 3.30 -4.99
N VAL A 1064 -31.67 4.36 -4.46
CA VAL A 1064 -32.22 5.17 -3.38
C VAL A 1064 -32.49 6.57 -3.92
N ARG A 1065 -33.62 7.15 -3.55
CA ARG A 1065 -33.94 8.54 -3.87
C ARG A 1065 -32.97 9.48 -3.14
N LEU A 1066 -32.35 10.39 -3.89
CA LEU A 1066 -31.36 11.32 -3.35
C LEU A 1066 -32.01 12.47 -2.57
N ASP A 1067 -33.16 12.95 -3.05
CA ASP A 1067 -33.89 14.06 -2.45
C ASP A 1067 -35.12 13.59 -1.67
N SER A 1068 -35.58 14.40 -0.71
CA SER A 1068 -36.73 14.03 0.11
C SER A 1068 -37.99 13.91 -0.74
N ASN A 1069 -38.79 12.89 -0.47
CA ASN A 1069 -40.07 12.70 -1.12
C ASN A 1069 -40.97 13.96 -0.96
N VAL A 1070 -41.45 14.51 -2.08
CA VAL A 1070 -42.34 15.68 -2.09
C VAL A 1070 -43.81 15.26 -2.22
N THR A 1071 -44.13 14.38 -3.17
CA THR A 1071 -45.53 14.04 -3.52
C THR A 1071 -45.79 12.57 -3.82
N CYS A 1072 -44.77 11.72 -3.78
CA CYS A 1072 -44.98 10.29 -4.01
C CYS A 1072 -45.80 9.68 -2.87
N VAL A 1073 -46.78 8.87 -3.23
CA VAL A 1073 -47.66 8.14 -2.32
C VAL A 1073 -47.83 6.70 -2.79
N ALA A 1074 -48.17 5.80 -1.87
CA ALA A 1074 -48.35 4.38 -2.19
C ALA A 1074 -49.54 4.14 -3.15
N SER A 1075 -50.64 4.89 -3.02
CA SER A 1075 -51.79 4.79 -3.94
C SER A 1075 -52.37 6.16 -4.27
N GLY A 1076 -52.90 6.32 -5.49
CA GLY A 1076 -53.40 7.59 -6.00
C GLY A 1076 -52.31 8.50 -6.55
N THR A 1077 -52.62 9.79 -6.63
CA THR A 1077 -51.69 10.84 -7.09
C THR A 1077 -51.86 12.07 -6.21
N THR A 1078 -50.76 12.69 -5.78
CA THR A 1078 -50.79 13.97 -5.07
C THR A 1078 -50.35 15.09 -6.02
N PRO A 1079 -51.11 16.20 -6.15
CA PRO A 1079 -50.68 17.34 -6.96
C PRO A 1079 -49.33 17.89 -6.47
N PRO A 1080 -48.34 18.10 -7.35
CA PRO A 1080 -47.06 18.69 -6.97
C PRO A 1080 -47.22 20.16 -6.55
N PRO A 1081 -46.49 20.65 -5.53
CA PRO A 1081 -46.40 22.08 -5.26
C PRO A 1081 -45.77 22.81 -6.46
N PRO A 1082 -46.04 24.12 -6.65
CA PRO A 1082 -45.63 24.87 -7.85
C PRO A 1082 -44.17 24.70 -8.24
N ASP A 1083 -43.25 24.87 -7.28
CA ASP A 1083 -41.81 24.69 -7.51
C ASP A 1083 -41.48 23.29 -8.02
N TYR A 1084 -42.01 22.25 -7.37
CA TYR A 1084 -41.72 20.87 -7.76
C TYR A 1084 -42.34 20.50 -9.11
N ALA A 1085 -43.42 21.18 -9.52
CA ALA A 1085 -44.03 21.02 -10.85
C ALA A 1085 -43.13 21.51 -12.01
N LEU A 1086 -42.09 22.32 -11.71
CA LEU A 1086 -41.03 22.70 -12.66
C LEU A 1086 -40.04 21.56 -12.93
N SER A 1087 -40.01 20.53 -12.08
CA SER A 1087 -39.15 19.35 -12.25
C SER A 1087 -39.48 18.59 -13.53
N GLY A 1088 -38.48 18.04 -14.19
CA GLY A 1088 -38.62 17.23 -15.40
C GLY A 1088 -37.47 17.40 -16.38
N SER A 1089 -37.70 16.95 -17.61
CA SER A 1089 -36.73 16.97 -18.69
C SER A 1089 -36.97 18.16 -19.63
N TRP A 1090 -35.91 18.83 -20.03
CA TRP A 1090 -35.91 20.07 -20.80
C TRP A 1090 -34.83 19.99 -21.87
N TYR A 1091 -35.11 20.44 -23.09
CA TYR A 1091 -34.18 20.32 -24.21
C TYR A 1091 -34.33 21.48 -25.19
N ASN A 1092 -33.31 21.70 -26.02
CA ASN A 1092 -33.41 22.61 -27.15
C ASN A 1092 -33.88 21.85 -28.40
N PRO A 1093 -35.01 22.21 -29.03
CA PRO A 1093 -35.50 21.57 -30.26
C PRO A 1093 -34.51 21.65 -31.44
N ASP A 1094 -33.68 22.69 -31.51
CA ASP A 1094 -32.75 22.92 -32.61
C ASP A 1094 -31.53 21.99 -32.54
N THR A 1095 -31.13 21.59 -31.33
CA THR A 1095 -29.97 20.72 -31.06
C THR A 1095 -30.37 19.42 -30.35
N SER A 1096 -31.61 18.96 -30.58
CA SER A 1096 -32.24 17.83 -29.90
C SER A 1096 -31.35 16.58 -29.78
N GLY A 1097 -31.52 15.87 -28.66
CA GLY A 1097 -30.65 14.76 -28.27
C GLY A 1097 -29.56 15.16 -27.26
N GLN A 1098 -29.65 16.37 -26.70
CA GLN A 1098 -28.98 16.83 -25.49
C GLN A 1098 -29.99 17.65 -24.67
N GLY A 1099 -29.74 17.85 -23.38
CA GLY A 1099 -30.68 18.57 -22.53
C GLY A 1099 -30.44 18.42 -21.04
N LEU A 1100 -31.36 18.96 -20.26
CA LEU A 1100 -31.32 19.05 -18.82
C LEU A 1100 -32.46 18.22 -18.20
N PHE A 1101 -32.13 17.36 -17.24
CA PHE A 1101 -33.10 16.84 -16.29
C PHE A 1101 -32.93 17.60 -14.99
N LEU A 1102 -33.99 18.20 -14.46
CA LEU A 1102 -33.90 18.98 -13.23
C LEU A 1102 -35.00 18.62 -12.23
N VAL A 1103 -34.66 18.75 -10.96
CA VAL A 1103 -35.54 18.56 -9.81
C VAL A 1103 -35.46 19.82 -8.96
N VAL A 1104 -36.61 20.46 -8.71
CA VAL A 1104 -36.73 21.63 -7.84
C VAL A 1104 -37.47 21.19 -6.58
N ASN A 1105 -36.75 20.88 -5.52
CA ASN A 1105 -37.30 20.31 -4.30
C ASN A 1105 -37.58 21.42 -3.25
N PRO A 1106 -38.84 21.81 -3.01
CA PRO A 1106 -39.17 22.88 -2.07
C PRO A 1106 -39.06 22.45 -0.59
N THR A 1107 -39.11 21.15 -0.30
CA THR A 1107 -39.00 20.62 1.07
C THR A 1107 -37.57 20.77 1.59
N GLN A 1108 -36.59 20.41 0.77
CA GLN A 1108 -35.17 20.56 1.08
C GLN A 1108 -34.57 21.87 0.60
N ARG A 1109 -35.32 22.68 -0.16
CA ARG A 1109 -34.85 23.91 -0.81
C ARG A 1109 -33.63 23.66 -1.71
N LYS A 1110 -33.64 22.54 -2.43
CA LYS A 1110 -32.55 22.14 -3.35
C LYS A 1110 -33.02 22.15 -4.79
N LEU A 1111 -32.17 22.63 -5.68
CA LEU A 1111 -32.27 22.37 -7.12
C LEU A 1111 -31.13 21.45 -7.52
N LEU A 1112 -31.48 20.31 -8.12
CA LEU A 1112 -30.53 19.34 -8.66
C LEU A 1112 -30.80 19.16 -10.14
N ALA A 1113 -29.76 19.11 -10.97
CA ALA A 1113 -29.95 18.79 -12.37
C ALA A 1113 -28.79 17.99 -12.99
N GLY A 1114 -29.12 17.13 -13.94
CA GLY A 1114 -28.17 16.47 -14.84
C GLY A 1114 -28.24 17.11 -16.21
N TRP A 1115 -27.15 17.69 -16.69
CA TRP A 1115 -27.04 18.27 -18.03
C TRP A 1115 -26.27 17.33 -18.95
N TYR A 1116 -26.99 16.69 -19.86
CA TYR A 1116 -26.48 15.73 -20.82
C TYR A 1116 -26.16 16.44 -22.13
N THR A 1117 -24.91 16.37 -22.59
CA THR A 1117 -24.42 17.12 -23.74
C THR A 1117 -23.24 16.39 -24.40
N PHE A 1118 -22.46 17.12 -25.20
CA PHE A 1118 -21.33 16.62 -25.96
C PHE A 1118 -20.10 17.53 -25.75
N ALA A 1119 -18.94 17.11 -26.27
CA ALA A 1119 -17.78 17.97 -26.39
C ALA A 1119 -18.00 19.09 -27.46
N PRO A 1120 -17.16 20.15 -27.52
CA PRO A 1120 -17.38 21.29 -28.42
C PRO A 1120 -17.50 20.93 -29.90
N ASN A 1121 -16.79 19.88 -30.33
CA ASN A 1121 -16.82 19.30 -31.68
C ASN A 1121 -17.18 17.81 -31.64
N GLY A 1122 -18.12 17.42 -30.77
CA GLY A 1122 -18.50 16.03 -30.52
C GLY A 1122 -18.89 15.24 -31.78
N ALA A 1123 -19.52 15.88 -32.77
CA ALA A 1123 -19.91 15.26 -34.03
C ALA A 1123 -18.70 14.73 -34.82
N ALA A 1124 -17.57 15.45 -34.77
CA ALA A 1124 -16.33 15.05 -35.44
C ALA A 1124 -15.58 13.95 -34.66
N ILE A 1125 -15.69 13.94 -33.32
CA ILE A 1125 -15.12 12.89 -32.47
C ILE A 1125 -15.85 11.57 -32.71
N GLY A 1126 -17.18 11.61 -32.84
CA GLY A 1126 -18.02 10.44 -33.08
C GLY A 1126 -18.10 9.48 -31.88
N GLY A 1127 -19.10 8.61 -31.92
CA GLY A 1127 -19.27 7.54 -30.93
C GLY A 1127 -19.44 8.01 -29.48
N ALA A 1128 -19.23 7.09 -28.54
CA ALA A 1128 -19.49 7.31 -27.12
C ALA A 1128 -18.52 8.30 -26.45
N ALA A 1129 -17.28 8.42 -26.96
CA ALA A 1129 -16.27 9.34 -26.42
C ALA A 1129 -16.61 10.82 -26.60
N SER A 1130 -17.59 11.15 -27.46
CA SER A 1130 -18.10 12.50 -27.65
C SER A 1130 -19.03 12.98 -26.53
N GLN A 1131 -19.60 12.06 -25.75
CA GLN A 1131 -20.60 12.36 -24.71
C GLN A 1131 -20.00 13.09 -23.52
N ARG A 1132 -20.73 14.06 -23.00
CA ARG A 1132 -20.43 14.74 -21.74
C ARG A 1132 -21.67 14.80 -20.87
N TRP A 1133 -21.49 14.78 -19.57
CA TRP A 1133 -22.56 15.12 -18.64
C TRP A 1133 -22.03 15.98 -17.51
N TYR A 1134 -22.86 16.89 -17.03
CA TYR A 1134 -22.60 17.75 -15.89
C TYR A 1134 -23.69 17.58 -14.85
N THR A 1135 -23.37 17.84 -13.59
CA THR A 1135 -24.38 18.01 -12.55
C THR A 1135 -24.43 19.45 -12.08
N LEU A 1136 -25.62 19.93 -11.77
CA LEU A 1136 -25.87 21.27 -11.25
C LEU A 1136 -26.55 21.13 -9.90
N GLN A 1137 -26.08 21.86 -8.90
CA GLN A 1137 -26.66 21.79 -7.55
C GLN A 1137 -26.72 23.18 -6.92
N LEU A 1138 -27.92 23.66 -6.61
CA LEU A 1138 -28.12 24.86 -5.79
C LEU A 1138 -28.80 24.46 -4.49
N ASP A 1139 -28.18 24.82 -3.37
CA ASP A 1139 -28.72 24.64 -2.03
C ASP A 1139 -29.40 25.93 -1.54
N ASP A 1140 -30.36 25.79 -0.64
CA ASP A 1140 -31.07 26.87 0.05
C ASP A 1140 -31.71 27.94 -0.85
N TYR A 1141 -32.35 27.52 -1.95
CA TYR A 1141 -33.08 28.45 -2.80
C TYR A 1141 -34.35 29.00 -2.11
N THR A 1142 -34.84 30.16 -2.56
CA THR A 1142 -36.09 30.74 -2.06
C THR A 1142 -37.31 30.09 -2.70
N VAL A 1143 -38.14 29.40 -1.91
CA VAL A 1143 -39.38 28.76 -2.38
C VAL A 1143 -40.28 29.78 -3.10
N GLY A 1144 -40.84 29.40 -4.25
CA GLY A 1144 -41.60 30.28 -5.13
C GLY A 1144 -40.75 31.04 -6.16
N SER A 1145 -39.45 30.77 -6.24
CA SER A 1145 -38.59 31.37 -7.27
C SER A 1145 -38.81 30.72 -8.64
N ASN A 1146 -38.99 31.54 -9.68
CA ASN A 1146 -38.93 31.12 -11.08
C ASN A 1146 -37.56 31.38 -11.74
N MET A 1147 -36.62 31.93 -10.99
CA MET A 1147 -35.29 32.30 -11.45
C MET A 1147 -34.23 31.85 -10.44
N PHE A 1148 -33.31 31.02 -10.91
CA PHE A 1148 -32.22 30.44 -10.15
C PHE A 1148 -30.91 30.93 -10.76
N ARG A 1149 -30.03 31.51 -9.94
CA ARG A 1149 -28.76 32.12 -10.39
C ARG A 1149 -27.59 31.47 -9.68
N ASN A 1150 -26.41 31.58 -10.29
CA ASN A 1150 -25.14 31.12 -9.73
C ASN A 1150 -25.16 29.64 -9.31
N ILE A 1151 -25.88 28.80 -10.04
CA ILE A 1151 -25.95 27.37 -9.81
C ILE A 1151 -24.57 26.80 -10.18
N PRO A 1152 -23.78 26.27 -9.25
CA PRO A 1152 -22.49 25.65 -9.56
C PRO A 1152 -22.66 24.45 -10.51
N ILE A 1153 -21.77 24.36 -11.50
CA ILE A 1153 -21.67 23.24 -12.45
C ILE A 1153 -20.54 22.33 -12.00
N TYR A 1154 -20.80 21.03 -11.92
CA TYR A 1154 -19.82 20.01 -11.55
C TYR A 1154 -19.63 19.00 -12.68
N THR A 1155 -18.44 18.41 -12.72
CA THR A 1155 -18.09 17.27 -13.56
C THR A 1155 -17.46 16.20 -12.67
N ALA A 1156 -17.57 14.94 -13.07
CA ALA A 1156 -16.87 13.84 -12.40
C ALA A 1156 -16.11 12.98 -13.42
N THR A 1157 -14.94 12.51 -13.01
CA THR A 1157 -14.03 11.68 -13.82
C THR A 1157 -13.53 10.49 -13.00
N GLY A 1158 -12.80 9.57 -13.62
CA GLY A 1158 -12.13 8.47 -12.92
C GLY A 1158 -13.06 7.33 -12.46
N GLY A 1159 -14.37 7.42 -12.68
CA GLY A 1159 -15.30 6.33 -12.38
C GLY A 1159 -15.28 5.22 -13.42
N VAL A 1160 -15.75 4.03 -13.02
CA VAL A 1160 -16.00 2.87 -13.89
C VAL A 1160 -17.46 2.47 -13.79
N PHE A 1161 -18.06 2.07 -14.91
CA PHE A 1161 -19.46 1.65 -15.00
C PHE A 1161 -19.82 0.64 -13.91
N ASN A 1162 -20.74 1.01 -13.02
CA ASN A 1162 -21.29 0.12 -12.00
C ASN A 1162 -20.23 -0.56 -11.10
N SER A 1163 -19.10 0.11 -10.86
CA SER A 1163 -18.04 -0.37 -9.97
C SER A 1163 -17.95 0.47 -8.69
N THR A 1164 -17.57 -0.17 -7.58
CA THR A 1164 -17.27 0.51 -6.31
C THR A 1164 -15.87 1.12 -6.29
N GLN A 1165 -14.97 0.66 -7.16
CA GLN A 1165 -13.60 1.18 -7.32
C GLN A 1165 -13.12 1.10 -8.79
N PRO A 1166 -12.34 2.08 -9.26
CA PRO A 1166 -12.11 3.39 -8.64
C PRO A 1166 -13.38 4.23 -8.58
N LYS A 1167 -13.58 4.92 -7.46
CA LYS A 1167 -14.72 5.83 -7.27
C LYS A 1167 -14.55 7.06 -8.16
N ALA A 1168 -15.65 7.55 -8.73
CA ALA A 1168 -15.63 8.82 -9.47
C ALA A 1168 -15.20 9.98 -8.56
N THR A 1169 -14.28 10.81 -9.03
CA THR A 1169 -13.77 11.98 -8.33
C THR A 1169 -14.31 13.26 -8.99
N GLY A 1170 -14.73 14.23 -8.17
CA GLY A 1170 -15.14 15.56 -8.61
C GLY A 1170 -14.13 16.60 -8.16
N SER A 1171 -13.75 17.53 -9.05
CA SER A 1171 -12.70 18.54 -8.81
C SER A 1171 -13.24 19.87 -8.24
N GLY A 1172 -14.40 19.87 -7.59
CA GLY A 1172 -15.14 21.11 -7.27
C GLY A 1172 -15.90 21.68 -8.48
N PRO A 1173 -16.53 22.87 -8.34
CA PRO A 1173 -17.32 23.45 -9.42
C PRO A 1173 -16.44 23.98 -10.55
N ILE A 1174 -16.80 23.64 -11.78
CA ILE A 1174 -16.09 23.97 -13.03
C ILE A 1174 -16.80 25.05 -13.85
N GLY A 1175 -17.72 25.78 -13.24
CA GLY A 1175 -18.52 26.80 -13.90
C GLY A 1175 -19.76 27.17 -13.11
N THR A 1176 -20.54 28.08 -13.67
CA THR A 1176 -21.82 28.52 -13.11
C THR A 1176 -22.91 28.53 -14.17
N ALA A 1177 -24.13 28.27 -13.72
CA ALA A 1177 -25.35 28.29 -14.52
C ALA A 1177 -26.42 29.16 -13.87
N GLY A 1178 -27.43 29.51 -14.67
CA GLY A 1178 -28.66 30.11 -14.21
C GLY A 1178 -29.83 29.58 -15.02
N ILE A 1179 -30.98 29.37 -14.38
CA ILE A 1179 -32.19 28.87 -15.03
C ILE A 1179 -33.32 29.85 -14.74
N MET A 1180 -33.96 30.35 -15.80
CA MET A 1180 -35.15 31.20 -15.70
C MET A 1180 -36.32 30.50 -16.40
N PHE A 1181 -37.35 30.16 -15.63
CA PHE A 1181 -38.59 29.62 -16.17
C PHE A 1181 -39.47 30.77 -16.67
N GLN A 1182 -39.82 30.73 -17.95
CA GLN A 1182 -40.69 31.72 -18.59
C GLN A 1182 -42.14 31.25 -18.64
N SER A 1183 -42.34 29.93 -18.76
CA SER A 1183 -43.63 29.25 -18.67
C SER A 1183 -43.42 27.82 -18.14
N CYS A 1184 -44.49 27.09 -17.82
CA CYS A 1184 -44.41 25.69 -17.41
C CYS A 1184 -43.86 24.75 -18.51
N THR A 1185 -43.62 25.29 -19.70
CA THR A 1185 -43.12 24.60 -20.90
C THR A 1185 -41.90 25.26 -21.53
N SER A 1186 -41.48 26.45 -21.08
CA SER A 1186 -40.32 27.16 -21.62
C SER A 1186 -39.42 27.74 -20.52
N ALA A 1187 -38.11 27.57 -20.69
CA ALA A 1187 -37.09 28.10 -19.79
C ALA A 1187 -35.86 28.54 -20.57
N VAL A 1188 -34.99 29.30 -19.92
CA VAL A 1188 -33.69 29.72 -20.46
C VAL A 1188 -32.60 29.28 -19.50
N LEU A 1189 -31.63 28.51 -19.99
CA LEU A 1189 -30.41 28.14 -19.27
C LEU A 1189 -29.27 29.04 -19.72
N THR A 1190 -28.77 29.89 -18.83
CA THR A 1190 -27.50 30.61 -19.04
C THR A 1190 -26.36 29.83 -18.40
N TYR A 1191 -25.19 29.79 -19.03
CA TYR A 1191 -24.04 29.06 -18.50
C TYR A 1191 -22.71 29.77 -18.78
N ALA A 1192 -21.74 29.51 -17.92
CA ALA A 1192 -20.34 29.83 -18.10
C ALA A 1192 -19.47 28.70 -17.53
N ILE A 1193 -18.79 27.96 -18.40
CA ILE A 1193 -17.96 26.80 -18.05
C ILE A 1193 -16.49 27.26 -18.03
N SER A 1194 -15.83 27.12 -16.88
CA SER A 1194 -14.43 27.50 -16.66
C SER A 1194 -13.45 26.32 -16.68
N GLY A 1195 -13.93 25.08 -16.59
CA GLY A 1195 -13.09 23.88 -16.55
C GLY A 1195 -13.58 22.74 -17.44
N GLY A 1196 -12.74 21.70 -17.59
CA GLY A 1196 -13.04 20.52 -18.40
C GLY A 1196 -12.96 20.76 -19.91
N SER A 1197 -13.43 19.79 -20.68
CA SER A 1197 -13.38 19.78 -22.15
C SER A 1197 -14.27 20.83 -22.83
N ASN A 1198 -15.20 21.43 -22.09
CA ASN A 1198 -16.01 22.57 -22.54
C ASN A 1198 -15.55 23.91 -21.91
N ALA A 1199 -14.35 23.98 -21.34
CA ALA A 1199 -13.81 25.21 -20.75
C ALA A 1199 -13.84 26.39 -21.75
N GLY A 1200 -14.20 27.57 -21.23
CA GLY A 1200 -14.34 28.81 -22.00
C GLY A 1200 -15.67 28.98 -22.72
N LYS A 1201 -16.56 27.98 -22.67
CA LYS A 1201 -17.91 28.10 -23.25
C LYS A 1201 -18.83 28.92 -22.34
N THR A 1202 -19.42 29.96 -22.91
CA THR A 1202 -20.47 30.75 -22.28
C THR A 1202 -21.63 30.90 -23.26
N GLY A 1203 -22.86 31.01 -22.76
CA GLY A 1203 -24.01 31.08 -23.65
C GLY A 1203 -25.36 31.01 -22.94
N SER A 1204 -26.39 30.91 -23.76
CA SER A 1204 -27.79 30.84 -23.35
C SER A 1204 -28.54 29.86 -24.24
N ILE A 1205 -29.19 28.87 -23.62
CA ILE A 1205 -29.94 27.82 -24.30
C ILE A 1205 -31.43 28.05 -24.06
N ALA A 1206 -32.19 28.18 -25.14
CA ALA A 1206 -33.64 28.14 -25.07
C ALA A 1206 -34.09 26.69 -24.83
N LEU A 1207 -34.75 26.45 -23.70
CA LEU A 1207 -35.22 25.14 -23.28
C LEU A 1207 -36.73 25.02 -23.45
N THR A 1208 -37.16 23.93 -24.06
CA THR A 1208 -38.54 23.48 -24.12
C THR A 1208 -38.69 22.25 -23.23
N ARG A 1209 -39.77 22.18 -22.45
CA ARG A 1209 -40.07 20.99 -21.65
C ARG A 1209 -40.36 19.80 -22.57
N LEU A 1210 -39.80 18.64 -22.25
CA LEU A 1210 -40.21 17.40 -22.88
C LEU A 1210 -41.59 17.01 -22.34
N GLY A 1211 -42.57 16.91 -23.23
CA GLY A 1211 -43.98 16.68 -22.86
C GLY A 1211 -44.74 17.97 -22.51
N GLY A 1212 -45.98 17.82 -22.03
CA GLY A 1212 -46.81 18.94 -21.58
C GLY A 1212 -46.40 19.48 -20.20
N PRO A 1213 -47.07 20.55 -19.71
CA PRO A 1213 -46.88 21.02 -18.34
C PRO A 1213 -47.27 19.93 -17.35
N ALA A 1214 -46.54 19.81 -16.24
CA ALA A 1214 -46.91 18.91 -15.15
C ALA A 1214 -48.27 19.29 -14.58
N PRO A 1215 -49.03 18.32 -14.07
CA PRO A 1215 -50.28 18.58 -13.35
C PRO A 1215 -50.06 19.62 -12.25
N GLY A 1216 -50.89 20.67 -12.22
CA GLY A 1216 -50.80 21.72 -11.20
C GLY A 1216 -49.64 22.71 -11.34
N CYS A 1217 -48.87 22.66 -12.44
CA CYS A 1217 -47.83 23.67 -12.69
C CYS A 1217 -48.44 25.06 -12.92
N ALA A 1218 -47.99 26.03 -12.12
CA ALA A 1218 -48.23 27.45 -12.29
C ALA A 1218 -46.95 28.19 -11.93
N LEU A 1219 -46.63 29.25 -12.69
CA LEU A 1219 -45.43 30.08 -12.50
C LEU A 1219 -45.71 31.37 -11.76
#